data_AF-Q2G1F4-F1
#
_entry.id   AF-Q2G1F4-F1
#
_cell.length_a   1.000
_cell.length_b   1.000
_cell.length_c   1.000
_cell.angle_alpha   90.00
_cell.angle_beta   90.00
_cell.angle_gamma   90.00
#
_symmetry.space_group_name_H-M   'P 1'
#
loop_
_entity.id
_entity.type
_entity.pdbx_description
1 polymer ?
#
loop_
_entity_poly.entity_id
_entity_poly.type
_entity_poly.pdbx_seq_one_letter_code
_entity_poly.pdbx_strand_id
1 'polypeptide(L)'
;MVINLNDKQTKTSKEGLISVSHPLAAKIGKDVLDQGGNAMDAVIAIQLALNVVEPFASGIGGGGYLLYYEQSTGSITAFDARETAPEHVDKQFYLDDSGEYKSFFDMTTHGKTVAVPAIPKLFDYIHKRYAKLSLEDLINPAIELAIEGHAANWATEKYSRQQHARLTKYHETAQVFTHENQYWREGDWIVQPELGKTFQILREQGFNAFYKGDIAKQLVNVVKACGGTITLEDLAKYDIQIKAPISATFKDYDIYSMGPSSSGGITVIQILKLLEHVDLPSMGPRSVDYLHHLIQAMHLAYSDRAQYLADDNFHEVPVQSLIDDDYLKARSTLIDSNKANIDIEHGVVSDCISHTDVEENHTETTHFCVIDKEGNIASFTTSIGMIYGSGITIPGYGVLLNTTMDGFDVVDGGINEIAPYKRPLSNMAPTIVMYHGKPILTVGAPGAISIIASVAQTLINVLVFGMDIQQAIDEPRIYSSHPNRIEWEPQFSQSTILALIAHGHAMEHKPDAYIGDVHGLQVDPTTYEASGGSDDTREGTVMGGEVLVIRKQPLPYRQMYDSDGFRLYFNDVQLPLLADQVRWMHDKYWVDESVVRIIFPEVSAHIEDLRSYENAGENYIDIAWLARKYAYQVTLKDDGLYLTDDTYTSVKRNTNAYYRYDRDSITR
;
A
#
# COMPACT_ATOMS: atom_id res chain seq x y z
N MET A 1 0.55 23.69 -15.48
CA MET A 1 1.69 24.10 -14.61
C MET A 1 2.88 23.27 -15.05
N VAL A 2 3.95 23.86 -15.63
CA VAL A 2 5.17 23.08 -15.90
C VAL A 2 5.83 22.88 -14.55
N ILE A 3 5.98 21.62 -14.11
CA ILE A 3 6.66 21.27 -12.85
C ILE A 3 8.03 21.95 -12.88
N ASN A 4 8.21 22.97 -12.05
CA ASN A 4 9.44 23.74 -12.03
C ASN A 4 10.43 23.03 -11.12
N LEU A 5 11.32 22.22 -11.69
CA LEU A 5 12.41 21.57 -10.94
C LEU A 5 13.44 22.58 -10.39
N ASN A 6 13.28 23.90 -10.61
CA ASN A 6 14.25 24.92 -10.17
C ASN A 6 14.04 25.43 -8.73
N ASP A 7 13.39 24.68 -7.84
CA ASP A 7 13.58 25.01 -6.43
C ASP A 7 15.05 24.72 -6.08
N LYS A 8 15.78 25.72 -5.59
CA LYS A 8 17.27 25.75 -5.60
C LYS A 8 17.94 24.67 -4.74
N GLN A 9 17.16 23.82 -4.07
CA GLN A 9 17.65 22.74 -3.21
C GLN A 9 17.45 21.34 -3.80
N THR A 10 16.61 21.18 -4.84
CA THR A 10 16.31 19.86 -5.40
C THR A 10 17.50 19.38 -6.24
N LYS A 11 18.19 18.36 -5.76
CA LYS A 11 19.26 17.72 -6.53
C LYS A 11 18.65 16.89 -7.66
N THR A 12 19.21 17.03 -8.86
CA THR A 12 18.80 16.28 -10.05
C THR A 12 19.96 15.46 -10.61
N SER A 13 19.65 14.45 -11.42
CA SER A 13 20.63 13.63 -12.13
C SER A 13 20.27 13.48 -13.61
N LYS A 14 21.25 13.65 -14.51
CA LYS A 14 21.20 13.24 -15.93
C LYS A 14 21.74 11.84 -16.18
N GLU A 15 22.45 11.27 -15.21
CA GLU A 15 23.16 9.99 -15.37
C GLU A 15 22.23 8.79 -15.10
N GLY A 16 20.99 9.06 -14.69
CA GLY A 16 20.04 8.10 -14.15
C GLY A 16 19.82 8.33 -12.66
N LEU A 17 18.67 7.88 -12.17
CA LEU A 17 18.24 8.06 -10.79
C LEU A 17 17.37 6.89 -10.35
N ILE A 18 17.54 6.48 -9.10
CA ILE A 18 16.79 5.39 -8.48
C ILE A 18 16.13 5.92 -7.21
N SER A 19 14.88 5.53 -6.97
CA SER A 19 14.22 5.64 -5.67
C SER A 19 13.79 4.25 -5.22
N VAL A 20 14.26 3.82 -4.05
CA VAL A 20 14.05 2.47 -3.50
C VAL A 20 14.12 2.49 -1.97
N SER A 21 13.55 1.51 -1.29
CA SER A 21 13.40 1.45 0.17
C SER A 21 14.68 1.14 0.97
N HIS A 22 15.84 0.90 0.33
CA HIS A 22 17.06 0.49 1.03
C HIS A 22 18.36 1.05 0.40
N PRO A 23 19.32 1.58 1.20
CA PRO A 23 20.54 2.20 0.67
C PRO A 23 21.43 1.26 -0.14
N LEU A 24 21.61 0.03 0.31
CA LEU A 24 22.43 -0.97 -0.40
C LEU A 24 21.82 -1.37 -1.76
N ALA A 25 20.49 -1.46 -1.85
CA ALA A 25 19.81 -1.75 -3.11
C ALA A 25 19.94 -0.55 -4.08
N ALA A 26 19.79 0.68 -3.57
CA ALA A 26 20.03 1.90 -4.35
C ALA A 26 21.47 1.97 -4.89
N LYS A 27 22.46 1.61 -4.05
CA LYS A 27 23.87 1.57 -4.43
C LYS A 27 24.13 0.58 -5.56
N ILE A 28 23.64 -0.66 -5.43
CA ILE A 28 23.78 -1.69 -6.47
C ILE A 28 23.12 -1.24 -7.77
N GLY A 29 21.91 -0.68 -7.70
CA GLY A 29 21.23 -0.15 -8.89
C GLY A 29 22.02 0.98 -9.55
N LYS A 30 22.56 1.92 -8.76
CA LYS A 30 23.39 3.00 -9.30
C LYS A 30 24.64 2.45 -9.99
N ASP A 31 25.30 1.46 -9.38
CA ASP A 31 26.51 0.87 -9.94
C ASP A 31 26.23 0.18 -11.28
N VAL A 32 25.06 -0.43 -11.45
CA VAL A 32 24.61 -0.97 -12.73
C VAL A 32 24.41 0.12 -13.78
N LEU A 33 23.80 1.25 -13.43
CA LEU A 33 23.64 2.40 -14.33
C LEU A 33 25.00 3.00 -14.73
N ASP A 34 25.91 3.16 -13.75
CA ASP A 34 27.28 3.67 -13.97
C ASP A 34 28.10 2.76 -14.91
N GLN A 35 27.88 1.44 -14.83
CA GLN A 35 28.47 0.44 -15.73
C GLN A 35 27.91 0.47 -17.16
N GLY A 36 26.88 1.28 -17.42
CA GLY A 36 26.23 1.41 -18.73
C GLY A 36 25.02 0.52 -18.93
N GLY A 37 24.51 -0.10 -17.85
CA GLY A 37 23.21 -0.75 -17.84
C GLY A 37 22.06 0.25 -18.02
N ASN A 38 20.90 -0.26 -18.43
CA ASN A 38 19.68 0.50 -18.57
C ASN A 38 18.74 0.31 -17.36
N ALA A 39 17.55 0.90 -17.40
CA ALA A 39 16.57 0.77 -16.33
C ALA A 39 16.16 -0.70 -16.05
N MET A 40 16.15 -1.57 -17.06
CA MET A 40 15.83 -2.99 -16.91
C MET A 40 16.96 -3.79 -16.27
N ASP A 41 18.21 -3.50 -16.60
CA ASP A 41 19.38 -4.02 -15.90
C ASP A 41 19.31 -3.69 -14.40
N ALA A 42 19.05 -2.42 -14.09
CA ALA A 42 18.92 -1.94 -12.71
C ALA A 42 17.75 -2.59 -11.97
N VAL A 43 16.60 -2.83 -12.61
CA VAL A 43 15.46 -3.54 -12.00
C VAL A 43 15.83 -4.92 -11.50
N ILE A 44 16.56 -5.71 -12.31
CA ILE A 44 17.00 -7.04 -11.91
C ILE A 44 17.93 -6.94 -10.69
N ALA A 45 18.96 -6.11 -10.76
CA ALA A 45 19.97 -6.00 -9.71
C ALA A 45 19.39 -5.46 -8.39
N ILE A 46 18.52 -4.44 -8.46
CA ILE A 46 17.84 -3.87 -7.28
C ILE A 46 16.95 -4.91 -6.61
N GLN A 47 16.13 -5.65 -7.36
CA GLN A 47 15.25 -6.64 -6.76
C GLN A 47 16.03 -7.79 -6.10
N LEU A 48 17.13 -8.23 -6.72
CA LEU A 48 17.99 -9.27 -6.12
C LEU A 48 18.66 -8.76 -4.85
N ALA A 49 19.10 -7.50 -4.83
CA ALA A 49 19.62 -6.86 -3.62
C ALA A 49 18.53 -6.76 -2.53
N LEU A 50 17.32 -6.31 -2.86
CA LEU A 50 16.18 -6.25 -1.93
C LEU A 50 15.80 -7.61 -1.38
N ASN A 51 15.92 -8.68 -2.17
CA ASN A 51 15.70 -10.04 -1.66
C ASN A 51 16.69 -10.39 -0.53
N VAL A 52 17.87 -9.79 -0.51
CA VAL A 52 18.89 -9.99 0.55
C VAL A 52 18.62 -9.04 1.72
N VAL A 53 18.51 -7.74 1.46
CA VAL A 53 18.51 -6.71 2.52
C VAL A 53 17.13 -6.34 3.05
N GLU A 54 16.09 -6.62 2.28
CA GLU A 54 14.68 -6.39 2.62
C GLU A 54 13.84 -7.67 2.40
N PRO A 55 14.26 -8.84 2.93
CA PRO A 55 13.63 -10.12 2.61
C PRO A 55 12.19 -10.23 3.14
N PHE A 56 11.81 -9.34 4.06
CA PHE A 56 10.48 -9.29 4.65
C PHE A 56 9.41 -8.77 3.68
N ALA A 57 9.76 -8.04 2.62
CA ALA A 57 8.79 -7.38 1.76
C ALA A 57 8.66 -8.02 0.36
N SER A 58 9.77 -8.50 -0.21
CA SER A 58 9.79 -9.04 -1.57
C SER A 58 10.94 -10.02 -1.80
N GLY A 59 10.93 -10.70 -2.95
CA GLY A 59 12.00 -11.58 -3.37
C GLY A 59 11.60 -12.49 -4.52
N ILE A 60 12.51 -13.34 -4.97
CA ILE A 60 12.29 -14.28 -6.08
C ILE A 60 11.22 -15.34 -5.81
N GLY A 61 10.82 -15.51 -4.55
CA GLY A 61 9.69 -16.36 -4.16
C GLY A 61 8.32 -15.69 -4.27
N GLY A 62 8.26 -14.46 -4.77
CA GLY A 62 7.03 -13.67 -4.95
C GLY A 62 6.71 -13.32 -6.39
N GLY A 63 5.98 -12.21 -6.57
CA GLY A 63 5.51 -11.68 -7.84
C GLY A 63 5.39 -10.15 -7.81
N GLY A 64 5.02 -9.57 -8.95
CA GLY A 64 4.97 -8.12 -9.09
C GLY A 64 4.46 -7.63 -10.43
N TYR A 65 4.39 -6.31 -10.55
CA TYR A 65 3.91 -5.59 -11.72
C TYR A 65 4.92 -4.52 -12.11
N LEU A 66 5.42 -4.58 -13.34
CA LEU A 66 6.42 -3.66 -13.87
C LEU A 66 5.81 -2.86 -15.02
N LEU A 67 5.89 -1.53 -14.95
CA LEU A 67 5.71 -0.66 -16.10
C LEU A 67 7.06 -0.22 -16.64
N TYR A 68 7.21 -0.26 -17.96
CA TYR A 68 8.42 0.17 -18.65
C TYR A 68 8.08 1.16 -19.75
N TYR A 69 8.60 2.38 -19.60
CA TYR A 69 8.64 3.36 -20.68
C TYR A 69 9.97 3.22 -21.43
N GLU A 70 9.87 2.90 -22.72
CA GLU A 70 11.02 2.85 -23.62
C GLU A 70 11.12 4.17 -24.39
N GLN A 71 12.14 4.95 -24.10
CA GLN A 71 12.28 6.31 -24.65
C GLN A 71 12.35 6.32 -26.18
N SER A 72 13.05 5.34 -26.76
CA SER A 72 13.31 5.28 -28.20
C SER A 72 12.05 5.07 -29.05
N THR A 73 11.03 4.41 -28.48
CA THR A 73 9.74 4.15 -29.13
C THR A 73 8.62 5.03 -28.59
N GLY A 74 8.80 5.64 -27.41
CA GLY A 74 7.76 6.36 -26.69
C GLY A 74 6.65 5.46 -26.15
N SER A 75 6.87 4.14 -26.13
CA SER A 75 5.86 3.15 -25.72
C SER A 75 5.97 2.81 -24.24
N ILE A 76 4.84 2.44 -23.63
CA ILE A 76 4.79 1.90 -22.26
C ILE A 76 4.30 0.46 -22.34
N THR A 77 5.06 -0.46 -21.77
CA THR A 77 4.72 -1.89 -21.66
C THR A 77 4.43 -2.25 -20.21
N ALA A 78 3.38 -3.03 -19.98
CA ALA A 78 3.01 -3.56 -18.67
C ALA A 78 3.35 -5.05 -18.58
N PHE A 79 4.13 -5.44 -17.58
CA PHE A 79 4.45 -6.83 -17.28
C PHE A 79 3.71 -7.25 -16.00
N ASP A 80 2.70 -8.10 -16.16
CA ASP A 80 2.02 -8.79 -15.06
C ASP A 80 2.79 -10.08 -14.77
N ALA A 81 3.61 -10.02 -13.72
CA ALA A 81 4.27 -11.15 -13.10
C ALA A 81 3.61 -11.46 -11.76
N ARG A 82 2.27 -11.46 -11.71
CA ARG A 82 1.51 -11.94 -10.56
C ARG A 82 1.62 -13.46 -10.47
N GLU A 83 1.70 -13.97 -9.25
CA GLU A 83 1.67 -15.40 -8.97
C GLU A 83 0.32 -16.01 -9.38
N THR A 84 0.31 -17.32 -9.64
CA THR A 84 -0.92 -18.06 -9.96
C THR A 84 -1.21 -19.12 -8.93
N ALA A 85 -2.50 -19.35 -8.66
CA ALA A 85 -2.95 -20.53 -7.93
C ALA A 85 -2.44 -21.82 -8.60
N PRO A 86 -2.06 -22.85 -7.82
CA PRO A 86 -1.74 -24.16 -8.38
C PRO A 86 -2.99 -24.81 -9.01
N GLU A 87 -2.79 -25.88 -9.77
CA GLU A 87 -3.89 -26.66 -10.37
C GLU A 87 -4.88 -27.20 -9.31
N HIS A 88 -4.35 -27.61 -8.17
CA HIS A 88 -5.12 -28.20 -7.09
C HIS A 88 -5.35 -27.20 -5.96
N VAL A 89 -6.42 -26.42 -6.06
CA VAL A 89 -6.86 -25.50 -5.01
C VAL A 89 -7.85 -26.15 -4.05
N ASP A 90 -7.82 -25.73 -2.78
CA ASP A 90 -8.79 -26.14 -1.77
C ASP A 90 -9.66 -24.94 -1.38
N LYS A 91 -10.85 -24.84 -1.98
CA LYS A 91 -11.81 -23.76 -1.72
C LYS A 91 -12.27 -23.70 -0.26
N GLN A 92 -12.13 -24.79 0.50
CA GLN A 92 -12.55 -24.86 1.91
C GLN A 92 -11.38 -24.58 2.88
N PHE A 93 -10.19 -24.26 2.38
CA PHE A 93 -9.02 -24.03 3.22
C PHE A 93 -9.23 -22.95 4.28
N TYR A 94 -10.01 -21.92 4.01
CA TYR A 94 -10.24 -20.80 4.93
C TYR A 94 -11.12 -21.18 6.13
N LEU A 95 -11.82 -22.31 6.05
CA LEU A 95 -12.70 -22.80 7.11
C LEU A 95 -11.98 -23.82 8.00
N ASP A 96 -12.31 -23.80 9.28
CA ASP A 96 -11.96 -24.82 10.25
C ASP A 96 -12.98 -25.98 10.24
N ASP A 97 -12.77 -26.98 11.11
CA ASP A 97 -13.63 -28.17 11.18
C ASP A 97 -15.06 -27.86 11.66
N SER A 98 -15.30 -26.69 12.25
CA SER A 98 -16.62 -26.21 12.67
C SER A 98 -17.35 -25.43 11.59
N GLY A 99 -16.69 -25.10 10.48
CA GLY A 99 -17.21 -24.27 9.40
C GLY A 99 -17.01 -22.77 9.62
N GLU A 100 -16.26 -22.39 10.66
CA GLU A 100 -15.90 -21.00 10.95
C GLU A 100 -14.56 -20.65 10.28
N TYR A 101 -14.30 -19.36 10.09
CA TYR A 101 -13.06 -18.93 9.45
C TYR A 101 -11.87 -19.08 10.39
N LYS A 102 -10.76 -19.56 9.84
CA LYS A 102 -9.50 -19.69 10.56
C LYS A 102 -8.97 -18.33 11.00
N SER A 103 -8.05 -18.36 11.96
CA SER A 103 -7.27 -17.18 12.32
C SER A 103 -6.54 -16.63 11.10
N PHE A 104 -6.37 -15.32 11.05
CA PHE A 104 -5.62 -14.67 9.99
C PHE A 104 -4.20 -15.25 9.83
N PHE A 105 -3.54 -15.52 10.94
CA PHE A 105 -2.21 -16.13 10.97
C PHE A 105 -2.19 -17.48 10.25
N ASP A 106 -3.20 -18.33 10.45
CA ASP A 106 -3.29 -19.63 9.78
C ASP A 106 -3.70 -19.53 8.31
N MET A 107 -4.50 -18.52 7.95
CA MET A 107 -4.86 -18.24 6.55
C MET A 107 -3.72 -17.62 5.73
N THR A 108 -2.61 -17.21 6.35
CA THR A 108 -1.47 -16.61 5.65
C THR A 108 -0.11 -17.22 5.95
N THR A 109 -0.03 -18.16 6.88
CA THR A 109 1.22 -18.83 7.27
C THR A 109 1.09 -20.34 7.08
N HIS A 110 0.78 -20.77 5.86
CA HIS A 110 0.48 -22.18 5.54
C HIS A 110 0.82 -22.52 4.08
N GLY A 111 1.16 -23.78 3.76
CA GLY A 111 1.56 -24.16 2.40
C GLY A 111 0.48 -23.95 1.34
N LYS A 112 -0.81 -23.98 1.73
CA LYS A 112 -1.96 -23.69 0.82
C LYS A 112 -2.06 -22.22 0.42
N THR A 113 -1.34 -21.32 1.09
CA THR A 113 -1.37 -19.88 0.79
C THR A 113 -0.31 -19.49 -0.23
N VAL A 114 0.61 -20.40 -0.53
CA VAL A 114 1.69 -20.21 -1.49
C VAL A 114 1.15 -20.37 -2.90
N ALA A 115 1.27 -19.31 -3.70
CA ALA A 115 1.05 -19.33 -5.13
C ALA A 115 2.37 -19.55 -5.89
N VAL A 116 2.30 -19.89 -7.18
CA VAL A 116 3.49 -20.14 -8.00
C VAL A 116 4.32 -18.85 -8.14
N PRO A 117 5.58 -18.80 -7.65
CA PRO A 117 6.41 -17.61 -7.75
C PRO A 117 6.65 -17.19 -9.20
N ALA A 118 6.79 -15.89 -9.41
CA ALA A 118 6.72 -15.27 -10.72
C ALA A 118 7.97 -14.49 -11.13
N ILE A 119 8.65 -13.85 -10.17
CA ILE A 119 9.78 -12.95 -10.41
C ILE A 119 10.89 -13.59 -11.28
N PRO A 120 11.33 -14.85 -11.08
CA PRO A 120 12.34 -15.45 -11.94
C PRO A 120 11.92 -15.53 -13.41
N LYS A 121 10.62 -15.65 -13.70
CA LYS A 121 10.12 -15.70 -15.08
C LYS A 121 10.14 -14.32 -15.73
N LEU A 122 9.74 -13.29 -14.97
CA LEU A 122 9.90 -11.90 -15.38
C LEU A 122 11.37 -11.60 -15.72
N PHE A 123 12.29 -12.00 -14.85
CA PHE A 123 13.71 -11.69 -15.01
C PHE A 123 14.37 -12.48 -16.15
N ASP A 124 13.98 -13.75 -16.35
CA ASP A 124 14.37 -14.51 -17.55
C ASP A 124 13.93 -13.79 -18.84
N TYR A 125 12.70 -13.27 -18.86
CA TYR A 125 12.14 -12.59 -20.02
C TYR A 125 12.85 -11.26 -20.30
N ILE A 126 12.97 -10.39 -19.29
CA ILE A 126 13.51 -9.04 -19.49
C ILE A 126 15.02 -9.05 -19.70
N HIS A 127 15.76 -9.96 -19.05
CA HIS A 127 17.20 -10.10 -19.29
C HIS A 127 17.50 -10.45 -20.75
N LYS A 128 16.75 -11.40 -21.33
CA LYS A 128 16.97 -11.84 -22.72
C LYS A 128 16.61 -10.80 -23.78
N ARG A 129 15.84 -9.77 -23.44
CA ARG A 129 15.23 -8.85 -24.42
C ARG A 129 15.61 -7.40 -24.24
N TYR A 130 15.78 -6.95 -22.99
CA TYR A 130 16.01 -5.56 -22.67
C TYR A 130 17.35 -5.30 -21.99
N ALA A 131 17.91 -6.25 -21.24
CA ALA A 131 19.17 -6.04 -20.52
C ALA A 131 20.36 -5.84 -21.48
N LYS A 132 21.28 -4.96 -21.09
CA LYS A 132 22.56 -4.72 -21.79
C LYS A 132 23.71 -5.45 -21.12
N LEU A 133 23.65 -5.66 -19.80
CA LEU A 133 24.72 -6.28 -19.02
C LEU A 133 24.56 -7.80 -18.95
N SER A 134 25.67 -8.47 -18.63
CA SER A 134 25.64 -9.91 -18.45
C SER A 134 24.87 -10.29 -17.18
N LEU A 135 24.37 -11.53 -17.13
CA LEU A 135 23.72 -12.02 -15.92
C LEU A 135 24.68 -12.04 -14.71
N GLU A 136 25.98 -12.22 -14.99
CA GLU A 136 27.03 -12.16 -13.98
C GLU A 136 27.11 -10.76 -13.34
N ASP A 137 27.14 -9.70 -14.15
CA ASP A 137 27.19 -8.31 -13.68
C ASP A 137 25.97 -7.96 -12.80
N LEU A 138 24.80 -8.49 -13.13
CA LEU A 138 23.54 -8.17 -12.45
C LEU A 138 23.32 -8.98 -11.16
N ILE A 139 23.83 -10.21 -11.07
CA ILE A 139 23.58 -11.12 -9.94
C ILE A 139 24.72 -11.09 -8.91
N ASN A 140 25.98 -10.94 -9.33
CA ASN A 140 27.14 -11.01 -8.42
C ASN A 140 27.04 -10.06 -7.21
N PRO A 141 26.58 -8.80 -7.36
CA PRO A 141 26.45 -7.91 -6.20
C PRO A 141 25.53 -8.47 -5.09
N ALA A 142 24.44 -9.14 -5.49
CA ALA A 142 23.52 -9.77 -4.53
C ALA A 142 24.11 -11.08 -3.94
N ILE A 143 24.92 -11.82 -4.71
CA ILE A 143 25.66 -12.99 -4.19
C ILE A 143 26.64 -12.57 -3.11
N GLU A 144 27.47 -11.56 -3.38
CA GLU A 144 28.44 -11.02 -2.43
C GLU A 144 27.73 -10.52 -1.17
N LEU A 145 26.67 -9.73 -1.33
CA LEU A 145 25.89 -9.21 -0.23
C LEU A 145 25.24 -10.31 0.63
N ALA A 146 24.77 -11.39 0.02
CA ALA A 146 24.20 -12.53 0.73
C ALA A 146 25.25 -13.36 1.47
N ILE A 147 26.45 -13.53 0.91
CA ILE A 147 27.50 -14.39 1.48
C ILE A 147 28.32 -13.64 2.54
N GLU A 148 28.72 -12.41 2.25
CA GLU A 148 29.52 -11.58 3.16
C GLU A 148 28.65 -10.98 4.27
N GLY A 149 27.40 -10.70 3.95
CA GLY A 149 26.39 -10.18 4.87
C GLY A 149 26.33 -8.67 4.95
N HIS A 150 25.40 -8.20 5.78
CA HIS A 150 25.17 -6.78 6.03
C HIS A 150 24.58 -6.56 7.43
N ALA A 151 24.63 -5.32 7.90
CA ALA A 151 23.94 -4.95 9.13
C ALA A 151 22.42 -4.89 8.90
N ALA A 152 21.64 -5.38 9.86
CA ALA A 152 20.21 -5.12 9.97
C ALA A 152 19.99 -3.63 10.27
N ASN A 153 19.13 -2.96 9.51
CA ASN A 153 18.69 -1.60 9.82
C ASN A 153 17.45 -1.62 10.74
N TRP A 154 17.03 -0.43 11.19
CA TRP A 154 15.88 -0.27 12.08
C TRP A 154 14.56 -0.83 11.50
N ALA A 155 14.38 -0.79 10.16
CA ALA A 155 13.19 -1.34 9.50
C ALA A 155 13.18 -2.87 9.57
N THR A 156 14.35 -3.48 9.36
CA THR A 156 14.56 -4.93 9.52
C THR A 156 14.21 -5.39 10.93
N GLU A 157 14.67 -4.68 11.97
CA GLU A 157 14.29 -4.99 13.35
C GLU A 157 12.78 -4.87 13.57
N LYS A 158 12.18 -3.74 13.15
CA LYS A 158 10.74 -3.48 13.31
C LYS A 158 9.92 -4.67 12.80
N TYR A 159 10.15 -5.07 11.54
CA TYR A 159 9.36 -6.11 10.89
C TYR A 159 9.71 -7.51 11.38
N SER A 160 10.98 -7.80 11.68
CA SER A 160 11.39 -9.08 12.27
C SER A 160 10.73 -9.30 13.64
N ARG A 161 10.68 -8.24 14.48
CA ARG A 161 10.02 -8.27 15.78
C ARG A 161 8.51 -8.48 15.66
N GLN A 162 7.85 -7.71 14.79
CA GLN A 162 6.39 -7.80 14.59
C GLN A 162 5.95 -9.16 14.04
N GLN A 163 6.79 -9.83 13.23
CA GLN A 163 6.47 -11.12 12.61
C GLN A 163 7.20 -12.31 13.24
N HIS A 164 7.67 -12.16 14.47
CA HIS A 164 8.46 -13.20 15.15
C HIS A 164 7.76 -14.57 15.20
N ALA A 165 6.44 -14.59 15.44
CA ALA A 165 5.65 -15.82 15.43
C ALA A 165 5.62 -16.51 14.05
N ARG A 166 5.56 -15.73 12.96
CA ARG A 166 5.60 -16.23 11.58
C ARG A 166 6.98 -16.82 11.26
N LEU A 167 8.02 -16.09 11.62
CA LEU A 167 9.42 -16.48 11.40
C LEU A 167 9.81 -17.75 12.14
N THR A 168 9.19 -18.04 13.28
CA THR A 168 9.52 -19.21 14.11
C THR A 168 8.58 -20.41 13.92
N LYS A 169 7.54 -20.30 13.08
CA LYS A 169 6.58 -21.40 12.83
C LYS A 169 7.22 -22.60 12.15
N TYR A 170 8.08 -22.36 11.15
CA TYR A 170 8.74 -23.42 10.38
C TYR A 170 10.25 -23.39 10.62
N HIS A 171 10.83 -24.57 10.84
CA HIS A 171 12.24 -24.73 11.24
C HIS A 171 13.22 -24.01 10.29
N GLU A 172 13.04 -24.19 8.98
CA GLU A 172 13.94 -23.60 7.98
C GLU A 172 13.94 -22.06 8.05
N THR A 173 12.75 -21.47 8.14
CA THR A 173 12.60 -20.02 8.21
C THR A 173 13.14 -19.47 9.51
N ALA A 174 12.97 -20.18 10.62
CA ALA A 174 13.57 -19.81 11.90
C ALA A 174 15.11 -19.81 11.78
N GLN A 175 15.70 -20.82 11.15
CA GLN A 175 17.15 -20.90 10.96
C GLN A 175 17.71 -19.77 10.07
N VAL A 176 16.97 -19.37 9.04
CA VAL A 176 17.45 -18.38 8.04
C VAL A 176 17.17 -16.94 8.47
N PHE A 177 16.02 -16.66 9.08
CA PHE A 177 15.50 -15.30 9.30
C PHE A 177 15.47 -14.87 10.78
N THR A 178 16.20 -15.58 11.65
CA THR A 178 16.33 -15.24 13.08
C THR A 178 17.76 -15.47 13.57
N HIS A 179 18.13 -14.91 14.72
CA HIS A 179 19.33 -15.29 15.46
C HIS A 179 18.95 -16.15 16.66
N GLU A 180 19.26 -17.44 16.65
CA GLU A 180 18.88 -18.37 17.74
C GLU A 180 17.37 -18.34 18.08
N ASN A 181 16.50 -18.28 17.06
CA ASN A 181 15.05 -18.09 17.20
C ASN A 181 14.64 -16.72 17.79
N GLN A 182 15.51 -15.72 17.82
CA GLN A 182 15.18 -14.34 18.16
C GLN A 182 15.14 -13.47 16.90
N TYR A 183 14.20 -12.53 16.87
CA TYR A 183 14.15 -11.53 15.80
C TYR A 183 15.47 -10.75 15.71
N TRP A 184 15.81 -10.26 14.52
CA TRP A 184 17.01 -9.47 14.28
C TRP A 184 16.91 -8.10 14.95
N ARG A 185 17.98 -7.64 15.60
CA ARG A 185 18.10 -6.29 16.14
C ARG A 185 18.91 -5.40 15.20
N GLU A 186 18.65 -4.10 15.23
CA GLU A 186 19.44 -3.13 14.48
C GLU A 186 20.94 -3.29 14.83
N GLY A 187 21.77 -3.39 13.79
CA GLY A 187 23.21 -3.64 13.90
C GLY A 187 23.62 -5.11 13.91
N ASP A 188 22.69 -6.06 14.05
CA ASP A 188 23.00 -7.49 13.89
C ASP A 188 23.54 -7.76 12.47
N TRP A 189 24.53 -8.63 12.36
CA TRP A 189 25.11 -9.01 11.07
C TRP A 189 24.36 -10.20 10.46
N ILE A 190 23.68 -9.97 9.34
CA ILE A 190 22.87 -10.95 8.63
C ILE A 190 23.69 -11.56 7.50
N VAL A 191 23.74 -12.89 7.42
CA VAL A 191 24.32 -13.66 6.31
C VAL A 191 23.30 -14.67 5.79
N GLN A 192 23.23 -14.83 4.47
CA GLN A 192 22.27 -15.67 3.77
C GLN A 192 22.98 -16.57 2.73
N PRO A 193 23.88 -17.48 3.18
CA PRO A 193 24.71 -18.28 2.27
C PRO A 193 23.88 -19.18 1.34
N GLU A 194 22.73 -19.65 1.78
CA GLU A 194 21.84 -20.47 0.94
C GLU A 194 21.19 -19.65 -0.18
N LEU A 195 20.79 -18.41 0.11
CA LEU A 195 20.28 -17.50 -0.93
C LEU A 195 21.40 -17.13 -1.91
N GLY A 196 22.61 -16.89 -1.41
CA GLY A 196 23.80 -16.68 -2.25
C GLY A 196 24.06 -17.86 -3.19
N LYS A 197 23.95 -19.10 -2.70
CA LYS A 197 24.02 -20.32 -3.53
C LYS A 197 22.89 -20.38 -4.56
N THR A 198 21.66 -20.01 -4.20
CA THR A 198 20.55 -19.94 -5.15
C THR A 198 20.88 -18.97 -6.28
N PHE A 199 21.37 -17.77 -5.96
CA PHE A 199 21.78 -16.78 -6.95
C PHE A 199 22.95 -17.26 -7.82
N GLN A 200 23.92 -17.99 -7.28
CA GLN A 200 24.97 -18.62 -8.09
C GLN A 200 24.39 -19.59 -9.13
N ILE A 201 23.42 -20.42 -8.74
CA ILE A 201 22.73 -21.34 -9.66
C ILE A 201 21.99 -20.56 -10.75
N LEU A 202 21.24 -19.51 -10.39
CA LEU A 202 20.51 -18.69 -11.35
C LEU A 202 21.45 -17.94 -12.31
N ARG A 203 22.61 -17.48 -11.84
CA ARG A 203 23.66 -16.89 -12.68
C ARG A 203 24.22 -17.89 -13.69
N GLU A 204 24.48 -19.12 -13.26
CA GLU A 204 25.12 -20.15 -14.10
C GLU A 204 24.16 -20.81 -15.09
N GLN A 205 22.88 -20.92 -14.72
CA GLN A 205 21.87 -21.70 -15.47
C GLN A 205 20.73 -20.84 -16.02
N GLY A 206 20.73 -19.53 -15.74
CA GLY A 206 19.64 -18.61 -16.02
C GLY A 206 18.50 -18.70 -14.99
N PHE A 207 17.68 -17.66 -14.91
CA PHE A 207 16.56 -17.58 -13.96
C PHE A 207 15.55 -18.74 -14.09
N ASN A 208 15.41 -19.32 -15.29
CA ASN A 208 14.54 -20.48 -15.53
C ASN A 208 14.95 -21.74 -14.76
N ALA A 209 16.17 -21.78 -14.19
CA ALA A 209 16.59 -22.86 -13.29
C ALA A 209 15.76 -22.92 -12.01
N PHE A 210 15.10 -21.82 -11.60
CA PHE A 210 14.20 -21.80 -10.45
C PHE A 210 13.00 -22.77 -10.61
N TYR A 211 12.47 -22.88 -11.83
CA TYR A 211 11.30 -23.71 -12.16
C TYR A 211 11.67 -25.16 -12.50
N LYS A 212 12.94 -25.55 -12.36
CA LYS A 212 13.46 -26.86 -12.77
C LYS A 212 14.46 -27.40 -11.74
N GLY A 213 14.90 -28.64 -11.98
CA GLY A 213 15.98 -29.23 -11.19
C GLY A 213 15.64 -29.33 -9.70
N ASP A 214 16.63 -29.11 -8.85
CA ASP A 214 16.51 -29.37 -7.42
C ASP A 214 15.84 -28.22 -6.64
N ILE A 215 15.93 -26.96 -7.11
CA ILE A 215 15.18 -25.84 -6.52
C ILE A 215 13.68 -26.12 -6.61
N ALA A 216 13.19 -26.45 -7.81
CA ALA A 216 11.78 -26.76 -8.04
C ALA A 216 11.29 -27.96 -7.21
N LYS A 217 12.11 -29.01 -7.08
CA LYS A 217 11.78 -30.18 -6.25
C LYS A 217 11.67 -29.78 -4.77
N GLN A 218 12.60 -29.00 -4.25
CA GLN A 218 12.56 -28.60 -2.84
C GLN A 218 11.44 -27.62 -2.54
N LEU A 219 11.10 -26.73 -3.47
CA LEU A 219 9.90 -25.88 -3.39
C LEU A 219 8.65 -26.75 -3.21
N VAL A 220 8.42 -27.68 -4.14
CA VAL A 220 7.25 -28.59 -4.10
C VAL A 220 7.24 -29.42 -2.82
N ASN A 221 8.40 -29.95 -2.41
CA ASN A 221 8.52 -30.77 -1.20
C ASN A 221 8.15 -29.98 0.06
N VAL A 222 8.68 -28.77 0.24
CA VAL A 222 8.41 -27.97 1.44
C VAL A 222 6.97 -27.47 1.45
N VAL A 223 6.45 -26.99 0.32
CA VAL A 223 5.06 -26.54 0.21
C VAL A 223 4.11 -27.67 0.56
N LYS A 224 4.35 -28.88 0.04
CA LYS A 224 3.57 -30.08 0.37
C LYS A 224 3.69 -30.49 1.84
N ALA A 225 4.89 -30.43 2.41
CA ALA A 225 5.11 -30.73 3.83
C ALA A 225 4.35 -29.75 4.75
N CYS A 226 4.18 -28.50 4.30
CA CYS A 226 3.37 -27.47 4.96
C CYS A 226 1.89 -27.49 4.53
N GLY A 227 1.42 -28.57 3.89
CA GLY A 227 0.01 -28.79 3.54
C GLY A 227 -0.45 -28.16 2.22
N GLY A 228 0.44 -27.53 1.46
CA GLY A 228 0.17 -26.93 0.16
C GLY A 228 0.17 -27.91 -1.01
N THR A 229 -0.11 -27.38 -2.20
CA THR A 229 -0.50 -28.17 -3.37
C THR A 229 0.24 -27.85 -4.66
N ILE A 230 1.22 -26.93 -4.65
CA ILE A 230 2.07 -26.67 -5.82
C ILE A 230 2.77 -27.95 -6.27
N THR A 231 2.72 -28.22 -7.57
CA THR A 231 3.38 -29.33 -8.24
C THR A 231 4.50 -28.85 -9.16
N LEU A 232 5.35 -29.78 -9.62
CA LEU A 232 6.34 -29.48 -10.65
C LEU A 232 5.71 -29.04 -11.98
N GLU A 233 4.49 -29.50 -12.26
CA GLU A 233 3.75 -29.12 -13.47
C GLU A 233 3.27 -27.67 -13.37
N ASP A 234 2.82 -27.24 -12.19
CA ASP A 234 2.46 -25.82 -11.95
C ASP A 234 3.66 -24.90 -12.20
N LEU A 235 4.83 -25.27 -11.67
CA LEU A 235 6.08 -24.52 -11.91
C LEU A 235 6.46 -24.50 -13.39
N ALA A 236 6.30 -25.62 -14.11
CA ALA A 236 6.64 -25.72 -15.52
C ALA A 236 5.68 -24.92 -16.42
N LYS A 237 4.41 -24.80 -16.04
CA LYS A 237 3.36 -24.09 -16.79
C LYS A 237 3.36 -22.57 -16.58
N TYR A 238 3.97 -22.07 -15.50
CA TYR A 238 3.93 -20.64 -15.18
C TYR A 238 4.52 -19.76 -16.30
N ASP A 239 3.80 -18.69 -16.64
CA ASP A 239 4.28 -17.62 -17.51
C ASP A 239 3.75 -16.26 -17.07
N ILE A 240 4.51 -15.21 -17.38
CA ILE A 240 4.10 -13.82 -17.17
C ILE A 240 3.13 -13.38 -18.27
N GLN A 241 2.41 -12.29 -18.04
CA GLN A 241 1.61 -11.63 -19.07
C GLN A 241 2.22 -10.28 -19.45
N ILE A 242 2.22 -9.99 -20.75
CA ILE A 242 2.68 -8.73 -21.30
C ILE A 242 1.46 -8.06 -21.90
N LYS A 243 1.09 -6.92 -21.33
CA LYS A 243 -0.14 -6.21 -21.63
C LYS A 243 0.16 -4.78 -22.04
N ALA A 244 -0.78 -4.17 -22.74
CA ALA A 244 -0.84 -2.72 -22.76
C ALA A 244 -1.20 -2.24 -21.34
N PRO A 245 -0.57 -1.16 -20.84
CA PRO A 245 -1.04 -0.52 -19.62
C PRO A 245 -2.47 -0.01 -19.82
N ILE A 246 -3.22 0.10 -18.73
CA ILE A 246 -4.45 0.90 -18.76
C ILE A 246 -4.05 2.38 -18.73
N SER A 247 -4.89 3.23 -19.30
CA SER A 247 -4.68 4.67 -19.21
C SER A 247 -5.96 5.47 -19.24
N ALA A 248 -5.89 6.65 -18.63
CA ALA A 248 -6.89 7.70 -18.77
C ALA A 248 -6.22 9.06 -18.64
N THR A 249 -6.83 10.07 -19.25
CA THR A 249 -6.39 11.46 -19.09
C THR A 249 -7.03 12.04 -17.82
N PHE A 250 -6.23 12.74 -17.03
CA PHE A 250 -6.64 13.57 -15.89
C PHE A 250 -6.09 14.98 -16.13
N LYS A 251 -6.98 15.93 -16.44
CA LYS A 251 -6.64 17.28 -16.91
C LYS A 251 -5.74 17.23 -18.16
N ASP A 252 -4.49 17.67 -18.04
CA ASP A 252 -3.51 17.67 -19.14
C ASP A 252 -2.53 16.48 -19.09
N TYR A 253 -2.77 15.51 -18.20
CA TYR A 253 -1.85 14.43 -17.89
C TYR A 253 -2.45 13.07 -18.27
N ASP A 254 -1.69 12.25 -19.01
CA ASP A 254 -2.07 10.86 -19.25
C ASP A 254 -1.49 9.98 -18.17
N ILE A 255 -2.36 9.30 -17.42
CA ILE A 255 -1.99 8.42 -16.33
C ILE A 255 -1.95 6.99 -16.88
N TYR A 256 -0.78 6.37 -16.87
CA TYR A 256 -0.60 4.96 -17.25
C TYR A 256 -0.35 4.13 -16.00
N SER A 257 -1.12 3.05 -15.83
CA SER A 257 -0.97 2.16 -14.68
C SER A 257 -1.18 0.69 -15.07
N MET A 258 -1.03 -0.20 -14.11
CA MET A 258 -1.25 -1.64 -14.32
C MET A 258 -2.74 -1.98 -14.39
N GLY A 259 -3.13 -2.77 -15.39
CA GLY A 259 -4.48 -3.32 -15.51
C GLY A 259 -4.70 -4.58 -14.67
N PRO A 260 -5.86 -5.24 -14.83
CA PRO A 260 -6.10 -6.57 -14.27
C PRO A 260 -4.96 -7.53 -14.63
N SER A 261 -4.47 -8.40 -13.74
CA SER A 261 -5.02 -8.81 -12.43
C SER A 261 -4.85 -7.82 -11.27
N SER A 262 -4.22 -6.66 -11.49
CA SER A 262 -4.21 -5.59 -10.50
C SER A 262 -5.51 -4.78 -10.55
N SER A 263 -6.11 -4.53 -9.39
CA SER A 263 -7.14 -3.50 -9.22
C SER A 263 -6.57 -2.09 -9.13
N GLY A 264 -5.26 -1.98 -8.86
CA GLY A 264 -4.65 -0.76 -8.38
C GLY A 264 -4.76 0.40 -9.37
N GLY A 265 -4.38 0.16 -10.63
CA GLY A 265 -4.37 1.21 -11.64
C GLY A 265 -5.75 1.78 -11.94
N ILE A 266 -6.76 0.92 -12.08
CA ILE A 266 -8.14 1.34 -12.37
C ILE A 266 -8.65 2.21 -11.22
N THR A 267 -8.45 1.75 -9.98
CA THR A 267 -8.94 2.45 -8.79
C THR A 267 -8.25 3.81 -8.59
N VAL A 268 -6.93 3.89 -8.85
CA VAL A 268 -6.19 5.19 -8.84
C VAL A 268 -6.79 6.15 -9.86
N ILE A 269 -7.00 5.69 -11.10
CA ILE A 269 -7.60 6.50 -12.17
C ILE A 269 -8.99 6.99 -11.77
N GLN A 270 -9.83 6.12 -11.20
CA GLN A 270 -11.16 6.51 -10.74
C GLN A 270 -11.10 7.61 -9.68
N ILE A 271 -10.24 7.47 -8.65
CA ILE A 271 -10.09 8.49 -7.60
C ILE A 271 -9.71 9.85 -8.20
N LEU A 272 -8.73 9.89 -9.11
CA LEU A 272 -8.32 11.13 -9.75
C LEU A 272 -9.47 11.77 -10.55
N LYS A 273 -10.15 10.98 -11.37
CA LYS A 273 -11.20 11.49 -12.26
C LYS A 273 -12.49 11.87 -11.53
N LEU A 274 -12.83 11.18 -10.45
CA LEU A 274 -13.93 11.59 -9.55
C LEU A 274 -13.70 12.99 -8.97
N LEU A 275 -12.43 13.39 -8.79
CA LEU A 275 -12.04 14.69 -8.27
C LEU A 275 -11.74 15.74 -9.36
N GLU A 276 -11.80 15.38 -10.65
CA GLU A 276 -11.37 16.24 -11.75
C GLU A 276 -12.19 17.54 -11.87
N HIS A 277 -13.48 17.47 -11.51
CA HIS A 277 -14.40 18.60 -11.58
C HIS A 277 -14.48 19.43 -10.28
N VAL A 278 -13.71 19.05 -9.25
CA VAL A 278 -13.60 19.80 -8.00
C VAL A 278 -12.42 20.76 -8.09
N ASP A 279 -12.60 22.00 -7.64
CA ASP A 279 -11.53 23.01 -7.60
C ASP A 279 -10.58 22.77 -6.41
N LEU A 280 -9.92 21.61 -6.42
CA LEU A 280 -8.95 21.24 -5.39
C LEU A 280 -7.85 22.31 -5.17
N PRO A 281 -7.30 22.99 -6.20
CA PRO A 281 -6.27 24.01 -5.99
C PRO A 281 -6.68 25.16 -5.05
N SER A 282 -7.96 25.55 -5.01
CA SER A 282 -8.41 26.62 -4.12
C SER A 282 -8.63 26.15 -2.67
N MET A 283 -8.78 24.85 -2.44
CA MET A 283 -8.93 24.25 -1.10
C MET A 283 -7.58 24.14 -0.39
N GLY A 284 -6.53 23.77 -1.12
CA GLY A 284 -5.19 23.53 -0.59
C GLY A 284 -5.03 22.16 0.10
N PRO A 285 -3.78 21.70 0.30
CA PRO A 285 -3.49 20.41 0.93
C PRO A 285 -3.95 20.42 2.40
N ARG A 286 -4.40 19.27 2.90
CA ARG A 286 -4.94 19.03 4.27
C ARG A 286 -6.20 19.82 4.67
N SER A 287 -6.78 20.62 3.78
CA SER A 287 -8.05 21.28 4.07
C SER A 287 -9.15 20.26 4.29
N VAL A 288 -10.11 20.57 5.17
CA VAL A 288 -11.25 19.70 5.47
C VAL A 288 -12.04 19.41 4.19
N ASP A 289 -12.24 20.44 3.35
CA ASP A 289 -12.94 20.30 2.06
C ASP A 289 -12.22 19.33 1.12
N TYR A 290 -10.89 19.43 0.96
CA TYR A 290 -10.11 18.49 0.14
C TYR A 290 -10.23 17.06 0.67
N LEU A 291 -9.95 16.87 1.96
CA LEU A 291 -9.95 15.54 2.58
C LEU A 291 -11.34 14.91 2.52
N HIS A 292 -12.40 15.70 2.72
CA HIS A 292 -13.76 15.25 2.57
C HIS A 292 -14.04 14.69 1.16
N HIS A 293 -13.72 15.45 0.10
CA HIS A 293 -13.93 15.00 -1.27
C HIS A 293 -13.06 13.78 -1.60
N LEU A 294 -11.82 13.76 -1.11
CA LEU A 294 -10.90 12.64 -1.30
C LEU A 294 -11.44 11.35 -0.67
N ILE A 295 -11.90 11.39 0.58
CA ILE A 295 -12.51 10.23 1.27
C ILE A 295 -13.67 9.67 0.44
N GLN A 296 -14.57 10.54 0.00
CA GLN A 296 -15.75 10.14 -0.75
C GLN A 296 -15.40 9.58 -2.14
N ALA A 297 -14.40 10.16 -2.81
CA ALA A 297 -13.87 9.62 -4.06
C ALA A 297 -13.23 8.23 -3.86
N MET A 298 -12.51 8.01 -2.74
CA MET A 298 -12.00 6.68 -2.40
C MET A 298 -13.15 5.69 -2.23
N HIS A 299 -14.15 5.98 -1.41
CA HIS A 299 -15.30 5.08 -1.19
C HIS A 299 -15.99 4.68 -2.50
N LEU A 300 -16.22 5.65 -3.39
CA LEU A 300 -16.82 5.39 -4.70
C LEU A 300 -15.94 4.51 -5.60
N ALA A 301 -14.63 4.69 -5.58
CA ALA A 301 -13.70 3.90 -6.40
C ALA A 301 -13.49 2.50 -5.83
N TYR A 302 -13.39 2.37 -4.50
CA TYR A 302 -13.25 1.08 -3.83
C TYR A 302 -14.51 0.21 -3.92
N SER A 303 -15.71 0.81 -3.96
CA SER A 303 -16.93 0.05 -4.20
C SER A 303 -16.96 -0.56 -5.61
N ASP A 304 -16.56 0.20 -6.64
CA ASP A 304 -16.40 -0.34 -8.00
C ASP A 304 -15.28 -1.39 -8.08
N ARG A 305 -14.14 -1.15 -7.42
CA ARG A 305 -13.07 -2.14 -7.31
C ARG A 305 -13.61 -3.48 -6.81
N ALA A 306 -14.31 -3.46 -5.68
CA ALA A 306 -14.83 -4.66 -5.05
C ALA A 306 -15.85 -5.38 -5.94
N GLN A 307 -16.64 -4.65 -6.73
CA GLN A 307 -17.64 -5.28 -7.58
C GLN A 307 -17.07 -5.89 -8.87
N TYR A 308 -16.08 -5.25 -9.50
CA TYR A 308 -15.77 -5.51 -10.91
C TYR A 308 -14.36 -6.02 -11.20
N LEU A 309 -13.42 -5.95 -10.26
CA LEU A 309 -12.00 -6.20 -10.54
C LEU A 309 -11.58 -7.61 -10.09
N ALA A 310 -11.05 -8.38 -11.04
CA ALA A 310 -10.56 -9.75 -10.87
C ALA A 310 -9.50 -10.06 -11.95
N ASP A 311 -8.99 -11.28 -11.98
CA ASP A 311 -8.19 -11.79 -13.11
C ASP A 311 -9.01 -11.80 -14.42
N ASP A 312 -8.58 -11.00 -15.38
CA ASP A 312 -9.22 -10.82 -16.70
C ASP A 312 -9.10 -12.05 -17.62
N ASN A 313 -8.32 -13.07 -17.23
CA ASN A 313 -8.31 -14.36 -17.91
C ASN A 313 -9.51 -15.25 -17.53
N PHE A 314 -10.20 -14.91 -16.44
CA PHE A 314 -11.31 -15.70 -15.89
C PHE A 314 -12.65 -14.96 -15.96
N HIS A 315 -12.63 -13.63 -15.86
CA HIS A 315 -13.82 -12.80 -15.90
C HIS A 315 -13.60 -11.60 -16.81
N GLU A 316 -14.60 -11.20 -17.58
CA GLU A 316 -14.53 -9.98 -18.40
C GLU A 316 -14.60 -8.76 -17.49
N VAL A 317 -13.46 -8.08 -17.31
CA VAL A 317 -13.38 -6.83 -16.54
C VAL A 317 -13.75 -5.65 -17.45
N PRO A 318 -14.80 -4.86 -17.14
CA PRO A 318 -15.27 -3.76 -17.98
C PRO A 318 -14.39 -2.51 -17.84
N VAL A 319 -13.08 -2.63 -18.09
CA VAL A 319 -12.06 -1.60 -17.84
C VAL A 319 -12.45 -0.26 -18.45
N GLN A 320 -12.85 -0.24 -19.73
CA GLN A 320 -13.19 0.99 -20.44
C GLN A 320 -14.40 1.69 -19.83
N SER A 321 -15.41 0.94 -19.39
CA SER A 321 -16.60 1.50 -18.73
C SER A 321 -16.28 2.05 -17.35
N LEU A 322 -15.37 1.41 -16.61
CA LEU A 322 -14.98 1.86 -15.26
C LEU A 322 -14.16 3.14 -15.25
N ILE A 323 -13.41 3.44 -16.33
CA ILE A 323 -12.56 4.63 -16.46
C ILE A 323 -13.15 5.69 -17.40
N ASP A 324 -14.36 5.49 -17.90
CA ASP A 324 -15.06 6.38 -18.81
C ASP A 324 -15.38 7.74 -18.15
N ASP A 325 -15.27 8.82 -18.93
CA ASP A 325 -15.50 10.20 -18.45
C ASP A 325 -16.93 10.40 -17.97
N ASP A 326 -17.93 9.93 -18.74
CA ASP A 326 -19.34 10.17 -18.43
C ASP A 326 -19.76 9.33 -17.22
N TYR A 327 -19.26 8.09 -17.12
CA TYR A 327 -19.48 7.24 -15.96
C TYR A 327 -18.95 7.88 -14.67
N LEU A 328 -17.69 8.31 -14.65
CA LEU A 328 -17.06 8.88 -13.45
C LEU A 328 -17.61 10.26 -13.11
N LYS A 329 -17.99 11.05 -14.11
CA LYS A 329 -18.73 12.30 -13.89
C LYS A 329 -20.11 12.07 -13.28
N ALA A 330 -20.83 11.02 -13.68
CA ALA A 330 -22.10 10.68 -13.07
C ALA A 330 -21.90 10.24 -11.61
N ARG A 331 -20.90 9.39 -11.33
CA ARG A 331 -20.56 8.97 -9.97
C ARG A 331 -20.15 10.13 -9.06
N SER A 332 -19.37 11.10 -9.56
CA SER A 332 -18.90 12.22 -8.74
C SER A 332 -20.03 13.09 -8.19
N THR A 333 -21.23 13.06 -8.79
CA THR A 333 -22.42 13.73 -8.25
C THR A 333 -22.96 13.12 -6.95
N LEU A 334 -22.47 11.94 -6.54
CA LEU A 334 -22.80 11.31 -5.26
C LEU A 334 -22.00 11.86 -4.08
N ILE A 335 -21.01 12.73 -4.35
CA ILE A 335 -20.21 13.42 -3.34
C ILE A 335 -20.94 14.72 -2.94
N ASP A 336 -21.54 14.75 -1.75
CA ASP A 336 -22.12 15.96 -1.17
C ASP A 336 -21.02 16.77 -0.48
N SER A 337 -20.75 17.99 -0.94
CA SER A 337 -19.67 18.83 -0.43
C SER A 337 -19.71 19.16 1.07
N ASN A 338 -20.85 18.95 1.76
CA ASN A 338 -21.01 19.31 3.17
C ASN A 338 -21.24 18.12 4.10
N LYS A 339 -21.60 16.93 3.59
CA LYS A 339 -21.94 15.77 4.43
C LYS A 339 -21.44 14.48 3.80
N ALA A 340 -20.81 13.62 4.59
CA ALA A 340 -20.39 12.30 4.14
C ALA A 340 -21.60 11.50 3.67
N ASN A 341 -21.57 11.07 2.41
CA ASN A 341 -22.44 10.03 1.91
C ASN A 341 -21.89 8.69 2.42
N ILE A 342 -22.67 8.01 3.27
CA ILE A 342 -22.31 6.71 3.85
C ILE A 342 -22.99 5.54 3.12
N ASP A 343 -24.02 5.84 2.32
CA ASP A 343 -24.80 4.88 1.54
C ASP A 343 -24.19 4.78 0.13
N ILE A 344 -22.92 4.36 0.07
CA ILE A 344 -22.15 4.26 -1.18
C ILE A 344 -22.17 2.82 -1.69
N GLU A 345 -22.66 2.67 -2.92
CA GLU A 345 -22.67 1.41 -3.66
C GLU A 345 -21.75 1.47 -4.89
N HIS A 346 -21.48 0.31 -5.48
CA HIS A 346 -20.86 0.24 -6.80
C HIS A 346 -21.82 0.75 -7.88
N GLY A 347 -21.30 1.07 -9.07
CA GLY A 347 -22.11 1.59 -10.17
C GLY A 347 -22.69 0.45 -10.97
N VAL A 348 -23.34 0.73 -12.10
CA VAL A 348 -23.85 -0.32 -12.99
C VAL A 348 -23.09 -0.24 -14.31
N VAL A 349 -22.05 -1.07 -14.45
CA VAL A 349 -21.27 -1.18 -15.71
C VAL A 349 -21.42 -2.56 -16.37
N SER A 350 -21.69 -3.61 -15.58
CA SER A 350 -21.98 -4.95 -16.07
C SER A 350 -22.75 -5.74 -15.01
N ASP A 351 -23.37 -6.85 -15.43
CA ASP A 351 -23.99 -7.81 -14.51
C ASP A 351 -22.92 -8.82 -14.06
N CYS A 352 -22.31 -8.61 -12.89
CA CYS A 352 -21.44 -9.60 -12.24
C CYS A 352 -21.85 -9.84 -10.79
N ILE A 353 -21.48 -11.00 -10.25
CA ILE A 353 -21.61 -11.32 -8.84
C ILE A 353 -20.22 -11.21 -8.24
N SER A 354 -20.05 -10.36 -7.23
CA SER A 354 -18.81 -10.25 -6.49
C SER A 354 -19.04 -10.45 -5.01
N HIS A 355 -18.06 -11.07 -4.37
CA HIS A 355 -17.96 -11.20 -2.91
C HIS A 355 -16.62 -10.63 -2.42
N THR A 356 -15.99 -9.79 -3.23
CA THR A 356 -14.73 -9.15 -2.86
C THR A 356 -14.99 -8.19 -1.72
N ASP A 357 -14.28 -8.37 -0.62
CA ASP A 357 -14.39 -7.46 0.51
C ASP A 357 -13.76 -6.10 0.16
N VAL A 358 -14.39 -5.05 0.66
CA VAL A 358 -13.90 -3.68 0.56
C VAL A 358 -12.88 -3.41 1.66
N GLU A 359 -12.95 -4.11 2.80
CA GLU A 359 -11.99 -3.99 3.89
C GLU A 359 -10.90 -5.07 3.83
N GLU A 360 -9.63 -4.65 3.80
CA GLU A 360 -8.45 -5.51 3.94
C GLU A 360 -7.55 -4.86 5.02
N ASN A 361 -6.91 -5.63 5.92
CA ASN A 361 -5.87 -5.05 6.79
C ASN A 361 -4.52 -5.00 6.07
N HIS A 362 -3.61 -4.22 6.64
CA HIS A 362 -2.27 -3.97 6.10
C HIS A 362 -1.44 -5.24 5.89
N THR A 363 -0.98 -5.37 4.66
CA THR A 363 0.12 -6.24 4.18
C THR A 363 1.23 -5.32 3.67
N GLU A 364 2.45 -5.83 3.52
CA GLU A 364 3.59 -5.03 3.04
C GLU A 364 4.14 -5.61 1.73
N THR A 365 4.52 -4.71 0.82
CA THR A 365 5.21 -5.01 -0.45
C THR A 365 6.46 -4.14 -0.54
N THR A 366 7.12 -4.03 -1.69
CA THR A 366 8.06 -2.92 -1.95
C THR A 366 7.76 -2.27 -3.29
N HIS A 367 8.22 -1.04 -3.47
CA HIS A 367 8.16 -0.34 -4.75
C HIS A 367 9.50 0.34 -5.01
N PHE A 368 9.91 0.37 -6.27
CA PHE A 368 11.01 1.22 -6.67
C PHE A 368 10.88 1.72 -8.10
N CYS A 369 11.49 2.87 -8.35
CA CYS A 369 11.53 3.54 -9.64
C CYS A 369 12.97 3.67 -10.13
N VAL A 370 13.17 3.52 -11.43
CA VAL A 370 14.46 3.76 -12.09
C VAL A 370 14.26 4.60 -13.33
N ILE A 371 15.10 5.61 -13.52
CA ILE A 371 15.35 6.23 -14.81
C ILE A 371 16.82 6.06 -15.16
N ASP A 372 17.13 5.68 -16.41
CA ASP A 372 18.50 5.62 -16.90
C ASP A 372 18.88 6.87 -17.70
N LYS A 373 20.16 7.00 -18.06
CA LYS A 373 20.70 8.13 -18.85
C LYS A 373 20.11 8.27 -20.26
N GLU A 374 19.45 7.24 -20.78
CA GLU A 374 18.77 7.25 -22.09
C GLU A 374 17.31 7.71 -21.96
N GLY A 375 16.81 7.89 -20.73
CA GLY A 375 15.44 8.33 -20.44
C GLY A 375 14.44 7.17 -20.39
N ASN A 376 14.89 5.91 -20.35
CA ASN A 376 13.98 4.80 -20.10
C ASN A 376 13.57 4.79 -18.64
N ILE A 377 12.31 4.48 -18.35
CA ILE A 377 11.77 4.49 -16.97
C ILE A 377 11.18 3.13 -16.65
N ALA A 378 11.53 2.61 -15.48
CA ALA A 378 10.90 1.44 -14.87
C ALA A 378 10.19 1.85 -13.56
N SER A 379 8.96 1.38 -13.39
CA SER A 379 8.18 1.48 -12.16
C SER A 379 7.80 0.07 -11.74
N PHE A 380 8.33 -0.42 -10.61
CA PHE A 380 8.16 -1.82 -10.24
C PHE A 380 7.63 -1.96 -8.82
N THR A 381 6.43 -2.54 -8.69
CA THR A 381 5.87 -2.99 -7.41
C THR A 381 5.96 -4.50 -7.32
N THR A 382 6.45 -5.02 -6.21
CA THR A 382 6.81 -6.44 -6.05
C THR A 382 6.60 -6.87 -4.60
N SER A 383 6.23 -8.13 -4.39
CA SER A 383 5.78 -8.62 -3.08
C SER A 383 5.90 -10.12 -2.92
N ILE A 384 5.97 -10.56 -1.67
CA ILE A 384 5.68 -11.93 -1.23
C ILE A 384 4.32 -12.03 -0.49
N GLY A 385 3.43 -11.05 -0.65
CA GLY A 385 2.13 -10.95 0.00
C GLY A 385 2.20 -10.22 1.34
N MET A 386 2.46 -10.98 2.40
CA MET A 386 2.63 -10.47 3.77
C MET A 386 4.08 -10.12 4.07
N ILE A 387 4.28 -9.40 5.17
CA ILE A 387 5.61 -9.31 5.79
C ILE A 387 6.09 -10.74 6.10
N TYR A 388 7.25 -11.11 5.54
CA TYR A 388 7.83 -12.46 5.52
C TYR A 388 6.98 -13.55 4.84
N GLY A 389 6.10 -13.16 3.92
CA GLY A 389 5.37 -14.08 3.05
C GLY A 389 4.63 -15.16 3.81
N SER A 390 4.66 -16.40 3.33
CA SER A 390 4.03 -17.55 4.02
C SER A 390 4.76 -18.02 5.28
N GLY A 391 5.90 -17.39 5.62
CA GLY A 391 6.83 -17.90 6.63
C GLY A 391 7.49 -19.22 6.23
N ILE A 392 7.40 -19.67 4.96
CA ILE A 392 7.99 -20.92 4.47
C ILE A 392 9.21 -20.60 3.60
N THR A 393 10.34 -21.19 3.94
CA THR A 393 11.60 -21.05 3.19
C THR A 393 11.95 -22.36 2.49
N ILE A 394 12.42 -22.29 1.23
CA ILE A 394 12.89 -23.47 0.49
C ILE A 394 14.19 -23.99 1.13
N PRO A 395 14.21 -25.23 1.68
CA PRO A 395 15.37 -25.72 2.40
C PRO A 395 16.62 -25.88 1.53
N GLY A 396 17.76 -25.39 2.02
CA GLY A 396 19.05 -25.44 1.32
C GLY A 396 19.22 -24.42 0.20
N TYR A 397 18.27 -23.47 0.09
CA TYR A 397 18.20 -22.42 -0.94
C TYR A 397 17.82 -21.04 -0.39
N GLY A 398 17.40 -20.90 0.87
CA GLY A 398 17.14 -19.60 1.52
C GLY A 398 16.05 -18.73 0.90
N VAL A 399 15.21 -19.27 -0.01
CA VAL A 399 14.16 -18.49 -0.68
C VAL A 399 12.87 -18.52 0.14
N LEU A 400 12.43 -17.37 0.62
CA LEU A 400 11.14 -17.20 1.27
C LEU A 400 9.99 -17.18 0.25
N LEU A 401 8.95 -17.96 0.51
CA LEU A 401 7.82 -18.14 -0.39
C LEU A 401 6.68 -17.17 -0.07
N ASN A 402 6.00 -16.70 -1.11
CA ASN A 402 4.86 -15.80 -0.99
C ASN A 402 3.67 -16.41 -0.22
N THR A 403 2.77 -15.53 0.21
CA THR A 403 1.41 -15.85 0.64
C THR A 403 0.43 -14.94 -0.10
N THR A 404 0.19 -15.17 -1.39
CA THR A 404 -0.67 -14.29 -2.20
C THR A 404 -2.05 -14.86 -2.51
N MET A 405 -2.30 -16.12 -2.13
CA MET A 405 -3.63 -16.73 -2.24
C MET A 405 -4.67 -16.10 -1.29
N ASP A 406 -4.25 -15.23 -0.37
CA ASP A 406 -5.11 -14.37 0.45
C ASP A 406 -5.83 -13.29 -0.38
N GLY A 407 -5.32 -12.97 -1.58
CA GLY A 407 -5.97 -12.08 -2.54
C GLY A 407 -7.23 -12.64 -3.20
N PHE A 408 -7.61 -13.90 -2.94
CA PHE A 408 -8.87 -14.51 -3.42
C PHE A 408 -9.98 -14.47 -2.40
N ASP A 409 -11.20 -14.23 -2.86
CA ASP A 409 -12.39 -14.20 -2.01
C ASP A 409 -12.58 -15.56 -1.35
N VAL A 410 -12.88 -15.50 -0.06
CA VAL A 410 -13.11 -16.68 0.76
C VAL A 410 -14.58 -17.15 0.69
N VAL A 411 -15.44 -16.35 0.06
CA VAL A 411 -16.84 -16.66 -0.22
C VAL A 411 -16.96 -17.12 -1.68
N ASP A 412 -17.54 -18.30 -1.87
CA ASP A 412 -17.69 -18.93 -3.19
C ASP A 412 -18.73 -18.21 -4.06
N GLY A 413 -18.54 -18.24 -5.39
CA GLY A 413 -19.50 -17.73 -6.38
C GLY A 413 -19.22 -16.32 -6.91
N GLY A 414 -18.20 -15.62 -6.40
CA GLY A 414 -17.82 -14.27 -6.82
C GLY A 414 -16.74 -14.25 -7.92
N ILE A 415 -16.62 -13.13 -8.65
CA ILE A 415 -15.60 -12.97 -9.70
C ILE A 415 -14.16 -13.09 -9.20
N ASN A 416 -13.87 -12.89 -7.91
CA ASN A 416 -12.53 -13.03 -7.34
C ASN A 416 -12.39 -14.28 -6.47
N GLU A 417 -13.25 -15.29 -6.65
CA GLU A 417 -13.06 -16.60 -6.01
C GLU A 417 -11.78 -17.28 -6.48
N ILE A 418 -11.21 -18.13 -5.62
CA ILE A 418 -10.07 -18.99 -5.94
C ILE A 418 -10.41 -20.00 -7.04
N ALA A 419 -9.57 -20.06 -8.08
CA ALA A 419 -9.68 -21.05 -9.15
C ALA A 419 -8.28 -21.51 -9.62
N PRO A 420 -8.14 -22.74 -10.16
CA PRO A 420 -6.87 -23.24 -10.69
C PRO A 420 -6.23 -22.27 -11.69
N TYR A 421 -4.93 -22.00 -11.55
CA TYR A 421 -4.14 -21.11 -12.42
C TYR A 421 -4.55 -19.62 -12.44
N LYS A 422 -5.56 -19.23 -11.67
CA LYS A 422 -5.99 -17.83 -11.57
C LYS A 422 -4.97 -16.99 -10.81
N ARG A 423 -4.85 -15.71 -11.16
CA ARG A 423 -4.08 -14.71 -10.42
C ARG A 423 -4.93 -14.11 -9.30
N PRO A 424 -4.45 -14.10 -8.05
CA PRO A 424 -5.14 -13.39 -6.97
C PRO A 424 -5.16 -11.88 -7.24
N LEU A 425 -6.29 -11.22 -6.92
CA LEU A 425 -6.41 -9.76 -7.04
C LEU A 425 -5.27 -9.07 -6.28
N SER A 426 -4.79 -7.94 -6.82
CA SER A 426 -3.70 -7.16 -6.25
C SER A 426 -4.02 -5.68 -6.22
N ASN A 427 -3.53 -4.97 -5.21
CA ASN A 427 -3.66 -3.52 -5.07
C ASN A 427 -2.49 -2.72 -5.69
N MET A 428 -1.49 -3.41 -6.22
CA MET A 428 -0.25 -2.79 -6.72
C MET A 428 -0.50 -1.87 -7.93
N ALA A 429 -0.13 -0.59 -7.81
CA ALA A 429 -0.39 0.42 -8.84
C ALA A 429 0.90 1.15 -9.30
N PRO A 430 1.90 0.45 -9.88
CA PRO A 430 3.03 1.13 -10.51
C PRO A 430 2.49 2.06 -11.60
N THR A 431 2.87 3.33 -11.57
CA THR A 431 2.24 4.38 -12.39
C THR A 431 3.28 5.27 -13.05
N ILE A 432 3.06 5.57 -14.33
CA ILE A 432 3.85 6.53 -15.12
C ILE A 432 2.88 7.62 -15.62
N VAL A 433 3.24 8.88 -15.43
CA VAL A 433 2.47 10.03 -15.88
C VAL A 433 3.17 10.70 -17.06
N MET A 434 2.40 10.94 -18.11
CA MET A 434 2.85 11.62 -19.32
C MET A 434 2.21 13.00 -19.41
N TYR A 435 2.95 13.98 -19.91
CA TYR A 435 2.48 15.31 -20.27
C TYR A 435 2.83 15.57 -21.73
N HIS A 436 1.81 15.69 -22.59
CA HIS A 436 1.96 15.80 -24.04
C HIS A 436 2.91 14.73 -24.64
N GLY A 437 2.70 13.46 -24.28
CA GLY A 437 3.47 12.31 -24.79
C GLY A 437 4.89 12.18 -24.22
N LYS A 438 5.26 12.94 -23.19
CA LYS A 438 6.58 12.86 -22.54
C LYS A 438 6.43 12.50 -21.07
N PRO A 439 7.28 11.62 -20.51
CA PRO A 439 7.20 11.26 -19.11
C PRO A 439 7.58 12.45 -18.22
N ILE A 440 6.82 12.64 -17.14
CA ILE A 440 7.11 13.68 -16.14
C ILE A 440 7.18 13.15 -14.71
N LEU A 441 6.61 11.98 -14.45
CA LEU A 441 6.53 11.40 -13.13
C LEU A 441 6.38 9.89 -13.22
N THR A 442 7.03 9.16 -12.33
CA THR A 442 6.77 7.76 -12.03
C THR A 442 6.62 7.61 -10.52
N VAL A 443 5.65 6.81 -10.09
CA VAL A 443 5.32 6.63 -8.68
C VAL A 443 4.71 5.25 -8.43
N GLY A 444 4.93 4.73 -7.23
CA GLY A 444 4.22 3.59 -6.70
C GLY A 444 4.50 3.43 -5.21
N ALA A 445 3.81 2.50 -4.58
CA ALA A 445 3.91 2.26 -3.15
C ALA A 445 3.65 0.78 -2.82
N PRO A 446 4.14 0.30 -1.68
CA PRO A 446 3.56 -0.81 -0.93
C PRO A 446 2.53 -0.33 0.10
N GLY A 447 1.98 -1.27 0.88
CA GLY A 447 0.95 -1.00 1.91
C GLY A 447 -0.39 -1.68 1.65
N ALA A 448 -0.39 -2.85 0.99
CA ALA A 448 -1.61 -3.59 0.65
C ALA A 448 -2.65 -2.73 -0.06
N ILE A 449 -3.87 -2.69 0.48
CA ILE A 449 -4.97 -1.92 -0.06
C ILE A 449 -4.71 -0.40 -0.01
N SER A 450 -3.88 0.09 0.92
CA SER A 450 -3.56 1.52 0.98
C SER A 450 -2.67 2.00 -0.16
N ILE A 451 -2.03 1.09 -0.94
CA ILE A 451 -1.22 1.44 -2.12
C ILE A 451 -1.96 2.41 -3.04
N ILE A 452 -3.23 2.13 -3.31
CA ILE A 452 -4.08 2.91 -4.21
C ILE A 452 -4.25 4.34 -3.66
N ALA A 453 -4.54 4.47 -2.37
CA ALA A 453 -4.72 5.76 -1.73
C ALA A 453 -3.41 6.56 -1.67
N SER A 454 -2.29 5.90 -1.35
CA SER A 454 -0.97 6.54 -1.29
C SER A 454 -0.56 7.05 -2.68
N VAL A 455 -0.71 6.24 -3.73
CA VAL A 455 -0.42 6.66 -5.11
C VAL A 455 -1.33 7.80 -5.56
N ALA A 456 -2.64 7.70 -5.35
CA ALA A 456 -3.59 8.74 -5.76
C ALA A 456 -3.29 10.09 -5.09
N GLN A 457 -3.02 10.09 -3.77
CA GLN A 457 -2.68 11.31 -3.03
C GLN A 457 -1.35 11.91 -3.49
N THR A 458 -0.30 11.11 -3.69
CA THR A 458 0.97 11.61 -4.22
C THR A 458 0.82 12.21 -5.62
N LEU A 459 0.00 11.60 -6.48
CA LEU A 459 -0.32 12.17 -7.80
C LEU A 459 -1.06 13.51 -7.69
N ILE A 460 -2.05 13.63 -6.80
CA ILE A 460 -2.75 14.90 -6.55
C ILE A 460 -1.77 15.95 -6.03
N ASN A 461 -0.92 15.61 -5.07
CA ASN A 461 0.09 16.50 -4.50
C ASN A 461 1.00 17.10 -5.57
N VAL A 462 1.49 16.28 -6.51
CA VAL A 462 2.32 16.77 -7.62
C VAL A 462 1.50 17.53 -8.66
N LEU A 463 0.44 16.92 -9.19
CA LEU A 463 -0.24 17.39 -10.41
C LEU A 463 -1.23 18.53 -10.13
N VAL A 464 -1.75 18.63 -8.91
CA VAL A 464 -2.78 19.60 -8.51
C VAL A 464 -2.22 20.65 -7.58
N PHE A 465 -1.50 20.24 -6.52
CA PHE A 465 -0.94 21.16 -5.53
C PHE A 465 0.46 21.67 -5.89
N GLY A 466 1.08 21.14 -6.96
CA GLY A 466 2.34 21.64 -7.48
C GLY A 466 3.56 21.34 -6.60
N MET A 467 3.45 20.33 -5.74
CA MET A 467 4.55 19.87 -4.89
C MET A 467 5.63 19.18 -5.74
N ASP A 468 6.89 19.29 -5.32
CA ASP A 468 7.93 18.37 -5.80
C ASP A 468 7.68 16.95 -5.27
N ILE A 469 8.34 15.95 -5.85
CA ILE A 469 8.06 14.54 -5.51
C ILE A 469 8.39 14.18 -4.06
N GLN A 470 9.39 14.80 -3.44
CA GLN A 470 9.70 14.50 -2.05
C GLN A 470 8.66 15.16 -1.12
N GLN A 471 8.27 16.41 -1.40
CA GLN A 471 7.19 17.09 -0.69
C GLN A 471 5.87 16.31 -0.81
N ALA A 472 5.56 15.79 -2.00
CA ALA A 472 4.35 15.03 -2.27
C ALA A 472 4.30 13.68 -1.54
N ILE A 473 5.47 13.09 -1.26
CA ILE A 473 5.63 11.85 -0.49
C ILE A 473 5.56 12.12 1.01
N ASP A 474 6.20 13.20 1.48
CA ASP A 474 6.24 13.60 2.90
C ASP A 474 4.91 14.19 3.40
N GLU A 475 3.98 14.48 2.50
CA GLU A 475 2.64 14.98 2.82
C GLU A 475 1.77 13.86 3.41
N PRO A 476 1.14 14.06 4.59
CA PRO A 476 0.43 13.00 5.27
C PRO A 476 -0.78 12.50 4.50
N ARG A 477 -1.03 11.22 4.63
CA ARG A 477 -2.06 10.49 3.91
C ARG A 477 -3.19 10.08 4.82
N ILE A 478 -4.36 9.94 4.20
CA ILE A 478 -5.49 9.21 4.75
C ILE A 478 -5.73 7.96 3.89
N TYR A 479 -6.39 6.96 4.45
CA TYR A 479 -6.85 5.80 3.69
C TYR A 479 -8.23 5.38 4.17
N SER A 480 -9.11 5.09 3.21
CA SER A 480 -10.40 4.48 3.50
C SER A 480 -10.93 3.81 2.25
N SER A 481 -11.22 2.52 2.34
CA SER A 481 -11.93 1.80 1.29
C SER A 481 -13.45 1.81 1.48
N HIS A 482 -13.91 1.93 2.73
CA HIS A 482 -15.33 1.87 3.08
C HIS A 482 -15.72 2.97 4.10
N PRO A 483 -16.95 3.51 4.07
CA PRO A 483 -17.40 4.60 4.96
C PRO A 483 -17.30 4.37 6.48
N ASN A 484 -17.10 3.15 6.95
CA ASN A 484 -17.08 2.75 8.36
C ASN A 484 -15.73 2.93 9.06
N ARG A 485 -14.66 3.15 8.30
CA ARG A 485 -13.31 3.24 8.84
C ARG A 485 -12.41 4.09 7.94
N ILE A 486 -11.86 5.17 8.51
CA ILE A 486 -10.92 6.06 7.83
C ILE A 486 -9.66 6.20 8.69
N GLU A 487 -8.56 5.70 8.16
CA GLU A 487 -7.22 5.83 8.72
C GLU A 487 -6.59 7.16 8.33
N TRP A 488 -5.70 7.66 9.18
CA TRP A 488 -5.02 8.92 8.98
C TRP A 488 -3.65 8.93 9.65
N GLU A 489 -2.68 9.59 9.01
CA GLU A 489 -1.33 9.75 9.54
C GLU A 489 -1.24 10.89 10.58
N PRO A 490 -0.38 10.78 11.61
CA PRO A 490 -0.37 11.63 12.80
C PRO A 490 0.01 13.10 12.59
N GLN A 491 0.44 13.49 11.39
CA GLN A 491 0.78 14.87 11.02
C GLN A 491 -0.46 15.71 10.71
N PHE A 492 -1.66 15.12 10.59
CA PHE A 492 -2.90 15.90 10.56
C PHE A 492 -3.19 16.53 11.92
N SER A 493 -3.69 17.76 11.92
CA SER A 493 -4.12 18.39 13.16
C SER A 493 -5.38 17.71 13.69
N GLN A 494 -5.47 17.58 15.01
CA GLN A 494 -6.69 17.08 15.66
C GLN A 494 -7.94 17.85 15.22
N SER A 495 -7.83 19.17 15.02
CA SER A 495 -8.95 20.00 14.56
C SER A 495 -9.49 19.56 13.20
N THR A 496 -8.62 19.14 12.27
CA THR A 496 -9.03 18.62 10.96
C THR A 496 -9.76 17.29 11.12
N ILE A 497 -9.27 16.38 11.97
CA ILE A 497 -9.92 15.10 12.21
C ILE A 497 -11.29 15.29 12.86
N LEU A 498 -11.39 16.18 13.85
CA LEU A 498 -12.68 16.52 14.49
C LEU A 498 -13.67 17.12 13.50
N ALA A 499 -13.20 17.99 12.60
CA ALA A 499 -14.06 18.57 11.56
C ALA A 499 -14.55 17.51 10.58
N LEU A 500 -13.69 16.57 10.15
CA LEU A 500 -14.11 15.45 9.31
C LEU A 500 -15.15 14.55 10.00
N ILE A 501 -14.98 14.27 11.29
CA ILE A 501 -16.00 13.55 12.09
C ILE A 501 -17.32 14.33 12.10
N ALA A 502 -17.28 15.66 12.26
CA ALA A 502 -18.47 16.50 12.19
C ALA A 502 -19.14 16.47 10.81
N HIS A 503 -18.38 16.29 9.72
CA HIS A 503 -18.92 16.01 8.38
C HIS A 503 -19.55 14.62 8.24
N GLY A 504 -19.44 13.73 9.23
CA GLY A 504 -20.01 12.39 9.22
C GLY A 504 -19.01 11.26 8.88
N HIS A 505 -17.72 11.58 8.80
CA HIS A 505 -16.68 10.59 8.50
C HIS A 505 -16.30 9.74 9.70
N ALA A 506 -16.21 8.42 9.53
CA ALA A 506 -15.80 7.46 10.56
C ALA A 506 -14.26 7.41 10.73
N MET A 507 -13.67 8.54 11.14
CA MET A 507 -12.23 8.65 11.41
C MET A 507 -11.81 7.74 12.56
N GLU A 508 -10.68 7.05 12.43
CA GLU A 508 -10.09 6.28 13.51
C GLU A 508 -9.70 7.19 14.69
N HIS A 509 -9.98 6.73 15.91
CA HIS A 509 -9.69 7.47 17.14
C HIS A 509 -8.19 7.61 17.45
N LYS A 510 -7.34 6.83 16.77
CA LYS A 510 -5.88 6.91 16.83
C LYS A 510 -5.34 6.97 15.41
N PRO A 511 -4.30 7.79 15.17
CA PRO A 511 -3.62 7.75 13.88
C PRO A 511 -2.93 6.41 13.69
N ASP A 512 -2.79 6.01 12.43
CA ASP A 512 -1.86 4.94 12.05
C ASP A 512 -0.48 5.51 11.81
N ALA A 513 0.55 4.74 12.16
CA ALA A 513 1.92 5.25 12.15
C ALA A 513 2.33 5.70 10.74
N TYR A 514 1.92 4.95 9.70
CA TYR A 514 2.17 5.23 8.29
C TYR A 514 1.12 4.56 7.39
N ILE A 515 0.87 5.16 6.22
CA ILE A 515 -0.03 4.66 5.18
C ILE A 515 0.76 4.53 3.86
N GLY A 516 1.32 3.35 3.63
CA GLY A 516 2.19 3.04 2.48
C GLY A 516 3.63 3.56 2.62
N ASP A 517 4.47 3.29 1.62
CA ASP A 517 5.91 3.64 1.55
C ASP A 517 6.22 4.11 0.11
N VAL A 518 5.86 5.35 -0.21
CA VAL A 518 5.85 5.82 -1.60
C VAL A 518 7.27 6.09 -2.11
N HIS A 519 7.54 5.64 -3.32
CA HIS A 519 8.75 6.00 -4.07
C HIS A 519 8.36 6.61 -5.41
N GLY A 520 9.10 7.63 -5.84
CA GLY A 520 8.84 8.26 -7.13
C GLY A 520 9.99 9.08 -7.68
N LEU A 521 9.96 9.32 -8.99
CA LEU A 521 10.90 10.18 -9.70
C LEU A 521 10.12 11.19 -10.54
N GLN A 522 10.50 12.46 -10.46
CA GLN A 522 10.03 13.52 -11.34
C GLN A 522 11.06 13.76 -12.44
N VAL A 523 10.60 13.95 -13.67
CA VAL A 523 11.46 14.00 -14.86
C VAL A 523 11.22 15.30 -15.62
N ASP A 524 12.29 16.00 -15.96
CA ASP A 524 12.23 17.12 -16.91
C ASP A 524 11.92 16.57 -18.31
N PRO A 525 10.78 16.94 -18.93
CA PRO A 525 10.36 16.36 -20.20
C PRO A 525 11.24 16.80 -21.39
N THR A 526 12.17 17.72 -21.19
CA THR A 526 13.09 18.23 -22.23
C THR A 526 14.50 17.66 -22.06
N THR A 527 15.02 17.63 -20.83
CA THR A 527 16.40 17.21 -20.56
C THR A 527 16.53 15.78 -20.06
N TYR A 528 15.42 15.15 -19.65
CA TYR A 528 15.37 13.88 -18.90
C TYR A 528 16.19 13.91 -17.60
N GLU A 529 16.49 15.11 -17.07
CA GLU A 529 16.96 15.26 -15.70
C GLU A 529 15.88 14.80 -14.74
N ALA A 530 16.25 13.98 -13.77
CA ALA A 530 15.31 13.51 -12.77
C ALA A 530 15.67 14.02 -11.38
N SER A 531 14.65 14.38 -10.61
CA SER A 531 14.69 14.41 -9.14
C SER A 531 13.92 13.21 -8.61
N GLY A 532 14.14 12.85 -7.35
CA GLY A 532 13.50 11.69 -6.75
C GLY A 532 13.05 11.98 -5.34
N GLY A 533 12.05 11.23 -4.90
CA GLY A 533 11.59 11.21 -3.52
C GLY A 533 11.40 9.77 -3.06
N SER A 534 11.59 9.55 -1.77
CA SER A 534 11.41 8.27 -1.09
C SER A 534 10.81 8.50 0.29
N ASP A 535 9.93 7.60 0.73
CA ASP A 535 9.32 7.65 2.05
C ASP A 535 10.30 7.35 3.19
N ASP A 536 9.92 7.70 4.42
CA ASP A 536 10.68 7.40 5.64
C ASP A 536 10.05 6.31 6.52
N THR A 537 9.02 5.62 6.02
CA THR A 537 8.49 4.41 6.69
C THR A 537 9.50 3.27 6.77
N ARG A 538 10.46 3.26 5.84
CA ARG A 538 11.66 2.44 5.77
C ARG A 538 12.87 3.34 5.53
N GLU A 539 14.04 2.76 5.27
CA GLU A 539 15.26 3.53 4.98
C GLU A 539 15.31 3.96 3.51
N GLY A 540 14.24 4.64 3.07
CA GLY A 540 14.06 5.10 1.70
C GLY A 540 15.29 5.86 1.20
N THR A 541 15.69 5.56 -0.03
CA THR A 541 16.92 6.07 -0.62
C THR A 541 16.69 6.53 -2.05
N VAL A 542 17.16 7.73 -2.35
CA VAL A 542 17.29 8.25 -3.71
C VAL A 542 18.77 8.36 -4.06
N MET A 543 19.19 7.69 -5.14
CA MET A 543 20.61 7.63 -5.51
C MET A 543 20.83 7.62 -7.03
N GLY A 544 21.77 8.43 -7.51
CA GLY A 544 22.13 8.52 -8.94
C GLY A 544 22.99 9.75 -9.24
N GLY A 545 24.03 9.61 -10.07
CA GLY A 545 25.05 10.66 -10.24
C GLY A 545 25.59 11.16 -8.90
N GLU A 546 25.49 12.47 -8.65
CA GLU A 546 25.84 13.11 -7.37
C GLU A 546 24.68 13.17 -6.35
N VAL A 547 23.48 12.69 -6.74
CA VAL A 547 22.31 12.63 -5.87
C VAL A 547 22.48 11.49 -4.87
N LEU A 548 22.37 11.83 -3.59
CA LEU A 548 22.28 10.89 -2.48
C LEU A 548 21.36 11.48 -1.42
N VAL A 549 20.25 10.79 -1.18
CA VAL A 549 19.32 11.04 -0.08
C VAL A 549 19.04 9.70 0.57
N ILE A 550 19.23 9.62 1.89
CA ILE A 550 18.85 8.45 2.70
C ILE A 550 17.93 8.98 3.80
N ARG A 551 16.71 8.45 3.85
CA ARG A 551 15.69 8.82 4.82
C ARG A 551 16.06 8.22 6.18
N LYS A 552 15.83 8.99 7.23
CA LYS A 552 16.09 8.57 8.61
C LYS A 552 14.80 8.04 9.21
N GLN A 553 14.94 7.19 10.23
CA GLN A 553 13.79 6.79 11.01
C GLN A 553 13.07 8.05 11.55
N PRO A 554 11.77 8.18 11.27
CA PRO A 554 10.96 9.30 11.75
C PRO A 554 10.83 9.29 13.28
N LEU A 555 10.67 10.48 13.87
CA LEU A 555 10.50 10.62 15.32
C LEU A 555 9.13 10.09 15.76
N PRO A 556 9.01 9.45 16.93
CA PRO A 556 7.72 9.04 17.46
C PRO A 556 6.78 10.24 17.66
N TYR A 557 5.51 10.09 17.27
CA TYR A 557 4.48 11.11 17.46
C TYR A 557 3.95 11.14 18.88
N ARG A 558 3.37 12.29 19.29
CA ARG A 558 2.67 12.42 20.57
C ARG A 558 1.45 11.49 20.55
N GLN A 559 1.43 10.50 21.44
CA GLN A 559 0.29 9.60 21.55
C GLN A 559 -0.97 10.34 22.03
N MET A 560 -2.08 10.13 21.34
CA MET A 560 -3.42 10.40 21.88
C MET A 560 -3.72 9.32 22.93
N TYR A 561 -3.98 9.75 24.18
CA TYR A 561 -4.13 8.85 25.32
C TYR A 561 -5.58 8.35 25.47
N ASP A 562 -5.75 7.10 25.92
CA ASP A 562 -7.07 6.50 26.17
C ASP A 562 -7.65 6.74 27.58
N SER A 563 -6.90 7.26 28.57
CA SER A 563 -7.14 6.79 29.95
C SER A 563 -7.17 7.76 31.13
N ASP A 564 -6.96 9.08 30.98
CA ASP A 564 -7.10 9.99 32.12
C ASP A 564 -8.50 10.68 32.21
N GLY A 565 -9.43 10.35 31.31
CA GLY A 565 -10.78 10.95 31.24
C GLY A 565 -11.89 9.97 30.82
N PHE A 566 -13.03 10.50 30.33
CA PHE A 566 -14.11 9.71 29.73
C PHE A 566 -13.98 9.71 28.20
N ARG A 567 -14.43 8.65 27.54
CA ARG A 567 -14.46 8.58 26.07
C ARG A 567 -15.69 9.33 25.55
N LEU A 568 -15.51 10.19 24.54
CA LEU A 568 -16.59 10.93 23.90
C LEU A 568 -16.81 10.39 22.49
N TYR A 569 -18.04 10.02 22.18
CA TYR A 569 -18.46 9.55 20.88
C TYR A 569 -19.43 10.56 20.27
N PHE A 570 -19.17 10.93 19.01
CA PHE A 570 -20.08 11.74 18.19
C PHE A 570 -20.56 10.85 17.05
N ASN A 571 -21.86 10.54 17.02
CA ASN A 571 -22.45 9.65 16.02
C ASN A 571 -21.68 8.32 15.89
N ASP A 572 -21.53 7.60 17.01
CA ASP A 572 -20.78 6.33 17.14
C ASP A 572 -19.27 6.37 16.83
N VAL A 573 -18.73 7.53 16.43
CA VAL A 573 -17.29 7.74 16.19
C VAL A 573 -16.63 8.31 17.45
N GLN A 574 -15.63 7.61 17.97
CA GLN A 574 -14.86 8.10 19.12
C GLN A 574 -14.01 9.31 18.71
N LEU A 575 -14.15 10.41 19.43
CA LEU A 575 -13.35 11.60 19.19
C LEU A 575 -11.90 11.39 19.68
N PRO A 576 -10.88 11.73 18.86
CA PRO A 576 -9.47 11.57 19.19
C PRO A 576 -8.98 12.70 20.10
N LEU A 577 -9.43 12.71 21.37
CA LEU A 577 -9.18 13.79 22.32
C LEU A 577 -7.93 13.57 23.18
N LEU A 578 -7.31 14.67 23.60
CA LEU A 578 -6.25 14.67 24.60
C LEU A 578 -6.85 14.61 26.01
N ALA A 579 -6.08 14.08 26.96
CA ALA A 579 -6.49 13.90 28.34
C ALA A 579 -6.94 15.19 29.04
N ASP A 580 -6.33 16.32 28.70
CA ASP A 580 -6.67 17.64 29.26
C ASP A 580 -7.97 18.22 28.67
N GLN A 581 -8.43 17.75 27.51
CA GLN A 581 -9.61 18.28 26.83
C GLN A 581 -10.94 17.71 27.33
N VAL A 582 -10.90 16.68 28.17
CA VAL A 582 -12.11 16.04 28.75
C VAL A 582 -11.98 15.92 30.25
N ARG A 583 -13.01 16.36 30.97
CA ARG A 583 -13.05 16.26 32.44
C ARG A 583 -14.41 15.79 32.91
N TRP A 584 -14.42 14.78 33.77
CA TRP A 584 -15.59 14.46 34.57
C TRP A 584 -15.43 15.10 35.95
N MET A 585 -16.24 16.13 36.22
CA MET A 585 -16.23 16.84 37.51
C MET A 585 -17.56 17.55 37.76
N HIS A 586 -17.91 17.73 39.03
CA HIS A 586 -19.20 18.34 39.43
C HIS A 586 -20.43 17.62 38.81
N ASP A 587 -20.38 16.28 38.72
CA ASP A 587 -21.41 15.43 38.11
C ASP A 587 -21.74 15.78 36.65
N LYS A 588 -20.78 16.36 35.93
CA LYS A 588 -20.94 16.81 34.54
C LYS A 588 -19.76 16.37 33.67
N TYR A 589 -20.05 16.30 32.37
CA TYR A 589 -19.10 16.01 31.32
C TYR A 589 -18.66 17.34 30.71
N TRP A 590 -17.42 17.72 30.98
CA TRP A 590 -16.82 18.95 30.51
C TRP A 590 -15.88 18.65 29.35
N VAL A 591 -16.02 19.40 28.26
CA VAL A 591 -15.19 19.28 27.06
C VAL A 591 -14.62 20.64 26.72
N ASP A 592 -13.34 20.69 26.37
CA ASP A 592 -12.67 21.91 25.95
C ASP A 592 -13.46 22.66 24.85
N GLU A 593 -13.59 23.96 25.01
CA GLU A 593 -14.38 24.83 24.14
C GLU A 593 -13.93 24.76 22.67
N SER A 594 -12.63 24.58 22.39
CA SER A 594 -12.13 24.48 21.02
C SER A 594 -12.63 23.22 20.31
N VAL A 595 -12.75 22.10 21.03
CA VAL A 595 -13.34 20.85 20.52
C VAL A 595 -14.82 21.05 20.24
N VAL A 596 -15.54 21.65 21.20
CA VAL A 596 -17.00 21.88 21.09
C VAL A 596 -17.34 22.74 19.88
N ARG A 597 -16.56 23.78 19.60
CA ARG A 597 -16.78 24.66 18.43
C ARG A 597 -16.64 23.95 17.09
N ILE A 598 -15.86 22.87 17.03
CA ILE A 598 -15.65 22.10 15.80
C ILE A 598 -16.82 21.14 15.57
N ILE A 599 -17.24 20.39 16.60
CA ILE A 599 -18.31 19.39 16.46
C ILE A 599 -19.73 20.00 16.54
N PHE A 600 -19.86 21.20 17.11
CA PHE A 600 -21.08 22.01 17.11
C PHE A 600 -20.80 23.40 16.51
N PRO A 601 -20.63 23.52 15.19
CA PRO A 601 -20.31 24.81 14.56
C PRO A 601 -21.39 25.88 14.82
N GLU A 602 -22.64 25.49 15.11
CA GLU A 602 -23.74 26.42 15.42
C GLU A 602 -23.50 27.21 16.71
N VAL A 603 -22.65 26.69 17.61
CA VAL A 603 -22.31 27.31 18.90
C VAL A 603 -21.40 28.52 18.73
N SER A 604 -20.64 28.56 17.64
CA SER A 604 -19.67 29.65 17.38
C SER A 604 -20.32 31.04 17.31
N ALA A 605 -21.63 31.12 17.06
CA ALA A 605 -22.37 32.39 17.00
C ALA A 605 -22.83 32.95 18.36
N HIS A 606 -22.99 32.12 19.41
CA HIS A 606 -23.70 32.52 20.64
C HIS A 606 -23.11 31.90 21.93
N ILE A 607 -21.94 32.39 22.36
CA ILE A 607 -21.16 31.80 23.46
C ILE A 607 -21.67 32.21 24.85
N GLU A 608 -22.24 33.42 24.99
CA GLU A 608 -22.58 34.01 26.30
C GLU A 608 -23.60 33.18 27.12
N ASP A 609 -24.35 32.29 26.46
CA ASP A 609 -25.39 31.45 27.08
C ASP A 609 -24.94 29.99 27.33
N LEU A 610 -23.65 29.68 27.18
CA LEU A 610 -23.14 28.33 27.40
C LEU A 610 -22.88 28.06 28.88
N ARG A 611 -23.20 26.84 29.33
CA ARG A 611 -22.73 26.34 30.62
C ARG A 611 -21.24 26.08 30.53
N SER A 612 -20.43 27.07 30.87
CA SER A 612 -18.98 26.99 30.85
C SER A 612 -18.37 26.85 32.24
N TYR A 613 -17.15 26.32 32.27
CA TYR A 613 -16.29 26.24 33.43
C TYR A 613 -14.87 26.61 32.98
N GLU A 614 -14.30 27.65 33.57
CA GLU A 614 -12.91 28.06 33.30
C GLU A 614 -11.97 27.36 34.29
N ASN A 615 -10.90 26.77 33.78
CA ASN A 615 -9.84 26.16 34.57
C ASN A 615 -8.47 26.45 33.95
N ALA A 616 -7.57 27.06 34.72
CA ALA A 616 -6.21 27.39 34.28
C ALA A 616 -6.12 28.20 32.95
N GLY A 617 -7.15 29.00 32.64
CA GLY A 617 -7.24 29.78 31.40
C GLY A 617 -7.83 29.03 30.21
N GLU A 618 -8.21 27.76 30.37
CA GLU A 618 -8.98 26.98 29.40
C GLU A 618 -10.46 26.99 29.78
N ASN A 619 -11.32 27.11 28.77
CA ASN A 619 -12.76 27.07 28.94
C ASN A 619 -13.30 25.70 28.55
N TYR A 620 -14.17 25.15 29.39
CA TYR A 620 -14.84 23.88 29.15
C TYR A 620 -16.34 24.09 29.12
N ILE A 621 -17.04 23.32 28.30
CA ILE A 621 -18.50 23.37 28.15
C ILE A 621 -19.14 22.07 28.64
N ASP A 622 -20.29 22.16 29.32
CA ASP A 622 -21.13 21.02 29.68
C ASP A 622 -21.70 20.39 28.41
N ILE A 623 -21.00 19.38 27.87
CA ILE A 623 -21.29 18.81 26.56
C ILE A 623 -22.61 18.06 26.54
N ALA A 624 -22.97 17.41 27.64
CA ALA A 624 -24.22 16.65 27.76
C ALA A 624 -25.44 17.59 27.82
N TRP A 625 -25.30 18.77 28.42
CA TRP A 625 -26.34 19.80 28.34
C TRP A 625 -26.45 20.39 26.93
N LEU A 626 -25.31 20.70 26.32
CA LEU A 626 -25.25 21.31 24.99
C LEU A 626 -25.85 20.38 23.93
N ALA A 627 -25.44 19.11 23.91
CA ALA A 627 -25.96 18.10 23.00
C ALA A 627 -27.49 18.01 23.07
N ARG A 628 -28.06 17.94 24.28
CA ARG A 628 -29.52 17.93 24.48
C ARG A 628 -30.20 19.22 23.99
N LYS A 629 -29.54 20.37 24.14
CA LYS A 629 -30.05 21.67 23.63
C LYS A 629 -30.18 21.63 22.09
N TYR A 630 -29.26 20.95 21.41
CA TYR A 630 -29.28 20.73 19.96
C TYR A 630 -29.97 19.42 19.56
N ALA A 631 -30.82 18.86 20.42
CA ALA A 631 -31.61 17.65 20.17
C ALA A 631 -30.83 16.34 19.96
N TYR A 632 -29.53 16.31 20.29
CA TYR A 632 -28.78 15.05 20.33
C TYR A 632 -29.22 14.20 21.52
N GLN A 633 -29.36 12.90 21.28
CA GLN A 633 -29.48 11.92 22.34
C GLN A 633 -28.15 11.77 23.07
N VAL A 634 -28.21 11.76 24.40
CA VAL A 634 -27.03 11.60 25.26
C VAL A 634 -27.15 10.30 26.03
N THR A 635 -26.33 9.32 25.68
CA THR A 635 -26.34 8.00 26.32
C THR A 635 -24.97 7.66 26.90
N LEU A 636 -24.97 6.80 27.93
CA LEU A 636 -23.77 6.30 28.58
C LEU A 636 -23.68 4.80 28.33
N LYS A 637 -22.55 4.35 27.78
CA LYS A 637 -22.27 2.95 27.48
C LYS A 637 -20.77 2.69 27.65
N ASP A 638 -20.41 1.62 28.35
CA ASP A 638 -19.02 1.12 28.46
C ASP A 638 -17.97 2.21 28.77
N ASP A 639 -18.24 3.08 29.76
CA ASP A 639 -17.42 4.25 30.13
C ASP A 639 -17.28 5.36 29.06
N GLY A 640 -18.14 5.34 28.04
CA GLY A 640 -18.25 6.34 26.99
C GLY A 640 -19.53 7.18 27.08
N LEU A 641 -19.42 8.47 26.77
CA LEU A 641 -20.53 9.39 26.53
C LEU A 641 -20.79 9.48 25.03
N TYR A 642 -22.00 9.11 24.62
CA TYR A 642 -22.41 9.11 23.21
C TYR A 642 -23.36 10.27 22.96
N LEU A 643 -23.04 11.07 21.94
CA LEU A 643 -23.88 12.12 21.39
C LEU A 643 -24.35 11.64 20.00
N THR A 644 -25.63 11.35 19.86
CA THR A 644 -26.18 10.80 18.61
C THR A 644 -27.30 11.70 18.11
N ASP A 645 -27.19 12.15 16.87
CA ASP A 645 -28.27 12.85 16.16
C ASP A 645 -29.34 11.83 15.70
N ASP A 646 -30.61 12.21 15.75
CA ASP A 646 -31.73 11.39 15.26
C ASP A 646 -31.65 11.15 13.74
N THR A 647 -30.92 11.99 12.99
CA THR A 647 -30.68 11.80 11.55
C THR A 647 -29.47 10.93 11.23
N TYR A 648 -28.69 10.53 12.24
CA TYR A 648 -27.53 9.69 12.05
C TYR A 648 -27.95 8.27 11.68
N THR A 649 -27.71 7.89 10.44
CA THR A 649 -27.72 6.49 10.04
C THR A 649 -26.41 5.88 10.52
N SER A 650 -26.49 4.88 11.41
CA SER A 650 -25.29 4.19 11.87
C SER A 650 -24.51 3.69 10.68
N VAL A 651 -23.24 4.07 10.57
CA VAL A 651 -22.33 3.29 9.74
C VAL A 651 -22.17 1.97 10.48
N LYS A 652 -22.98 0.96 10.14
CA LYS A 652 -22.82 -0.35 10.74
C LYS A 652 -21.39 -0.76 10.42
N ARG A 653 -20.51 -0.80 11.42
CA ARG A 653 -19.33 -1.66 11.35
C ARG A 653 -19.91 -3.04 11.17
N ASN A 654 -19.91 -3.53 9.93
CA ASN A 654 -20.56 -4.77 9.61
C ASN A 654 -19.92 -5.83 10.50
N THR A 655 -20.65 -6.39 11.47
CA THR A 655 -20.14 -7.52 12.27
C THR A 655 -19.97 -8.77 11.40
N ASN A 656 -20.54 -8.73 10.19
CA ASN A 656 -20.40 -9.72 9.14
C ASN A 656 -19.34 -9.35 8.09
N ALA A 657 -18.53 -8.30 8.32
CA ALA A 657 -17.25 -8.26 7.64
C ALA A 657 -16.53 -9.53 8.12
N TYR A 658 -16.40 -10.51 7.23
CA TYR A 658 -15.40 -11.53 7.41
C TYR A 658 -14.11 -10.75 7.53
N TYR A 659 -13.66 -10.52 8.75
CA TYR A 659 -12.34 -9.97 9.00
C TYR A 659 -11.39 -10.91 8.29
N ARG A 660 -11.05 -10.56 7.05
CA ARG A 660 -10.00 -11.22 6.29
C ARG A 660 -8.69 -11.09 7.07
N TYR A 661 -8.67 -10.27 8.13
CA TYR A 661 -7.57 -9.99 9.00
C TYR A 661 -8.07 -9.60 10.41
N ASP A 662 -7.76 -10.43 11.41
CA ASP A 662 -7.95 -10.09 12.82
C ASP A 662 -7.02 -8.93 13.20
N ARG A 663 -7.55 -7.89 13.84
CA ARG A 663 -6.77 -6.75 14.35
C ARG A 663 -5.68 -7.18 15.35
N ASP A 664 -5.86 -8.32 16.02
CA ASP A 664 -4.93 -8.88 16.99
C ASP A 664 -3.80 -9.72 16.34
N SER A 665 -3.95 -10.08 15.07
CA SER A 665 -2.93 -10.84 14.34
C SER A 665 -1.76 -10.00 13.81
N ILE A 666 -1.90 -8.68 13.87
CA ILE A 666 -0.80 -7.72 13.77
C ILE A 666 -0.62 -7.15 15.17
N THR A 667 0.14 -7.86 16.01
CA THR A 667 0.56 -7.31 17.30
C THR A 667 1.33 -6.00 17.05
N ARG A 668 0.67 -4.87 17.36
CA ARG A 668 1.28 -3.55 17.50
C ARG A 668 2.45 -3.59 18.48
#